data_AF-A0AAN6SPX4-F1
#
_entry.id   AF-A0AAN6SPX4-F1
#
_cell.length_a   1.000
_cell.length_b   1.000
_cell.length_c   1.000
_cell.angle_alpha   90.00
_cell.angle_beta   90.00
_cell.angle_gamma   90.00
#
_symmetry.space_group_name_H-M   'P 1'
#
loop_
_entity.id
_entity.type
_entity.pdbx_description
1 polymer ?
#
loop_
_entity_poly.entity_id
_entity_poly.type
_entity_poly.pdbx_seq_one_letter_code
_entity_poly.pdbx_strand_id
1 'polypeptide(L)'
;MAPAQSRLVRNLGSGPSGQRTPFNSLSHNFCPRHDRERKQLYVAYKSKEEYYRGIEVKHGDVDAKAKIEAKLAAGKETLQVRDQVNRRFFSLSEDNRGHVKWILKLQAELHDLDIELASLNAEPPAGPAPPPQPQAAPLTFRSLLHPSVPMSALSHLPDDSHVVILKRVGAVFLTAMREPNVRDFVIRFLFRELLVYKADADELARAARTPTIDAFLRESLDLEYYSKFFTAFREGRSDTFHLLRDAVCGHLLSLQPPSLSSSTTILGAGVATDDTQRRMDARGWDILWGYFHDIVEWWNLEMFAGSFDNFVAVKTLTACLRYGSECLLSVMQGFIGVTKGYRDSNEPLVKIEPGVATERQSRCYLVGRMSKKDLLAQKLAQELGERIARFQVLVYDRETGAKEVPMLNSVSADNNPWFGRFRTASTKDELSSQPWTVDWSLKNILEDVQHIHTLRDRNMAKDYYDFVIIDTIVTIPSKTFDLLDLVADALLKLNRDPPYREVLRKAIQKHAPAEEQDRYLEALEQMNFGPLALPVPTPCQYLGNRVRCWDPPDTLHAHLQASSRDSLPVISLRESRFIENVVSDLESHGVVTRLTAYEPPLTMPVAVRGMDGLDDLYFPYNLGPMDEHAVRGTMLDPSRPFDNLADFTAAYQHAHPAAVFAKGSIRVHYCAWPMPMLRGGHCASGLVFRTPEGRLYRWKTLPFDLPLASRVWQAFVDHKINGKLSFVRLVQTTLVASLEALVEAGGKHGWLFSVPSPGQWTADLGRLGLGSLWEGLRPAL
;
A
#
# COMPACT_ATOMS: atom_id res chain seq x y z
N MET A 1 17.65 -23.64 -9.95
CA MET A 1 18.93 -22.88 -9.89
C MET A 1 18.56 -21.41 -9.72
N ALA A 2 18.66 -20.89 -8.50
CA ALA A 2 18.33 -19.49 -8.18
C ALA A 2 19.57 -18.60 -8.45
N PRO A 3 19.42 -17.40 -9.04
CA PRO A 3 20.57 -16.54 -9.26
C PRO A 3 20.92 -15.78 -7.97
N ALA A 4 22.21 -15.78 -7.67
CA ALA A 4 22.83 -15.07 -6.57
C ALA A 4 22.66 -13.55 -6.71
N GLN A 5 22.16 -12.91 -5.65
CA GLN A 5 22.13 -11.46 -5.53
C GLN A 5 23.57 -10.93 -5.43
N SER A 6 23.98 -10.12 -6.40
CA SER A 6 25.31 -9.52 -6.43
C SER A 6 25.43 -8.42 -5.38
N ARG A 7 26.32 -8.66 -4.41
CA ARG A 7 27.00 -7.62 -3.63
C ARG A 7 27.99 -6.89 -4.53
N LEU A 8 27.79 -5.60 -4.78
CA LEU A 8 28.82 -4.64 -5.23
C LEU A 8 28.38 -3.25 -4.74
N VAL A 9 29.17 -2.30 -4.24
CA VAL A 9 30.56 -2.19 -3.76
C VAL A 9 30.53 -0.94 -2.88
N ARG A 10 30.93 -1.06 -1.60
CA ARG A 10 31.41 0.07 -0.80
C ARG A 10 32.92 -0.09 -0.72
N ASN A 11 33.67 0.80 -1.36
CA ASN A 11 35.05 1.13 -0.99
C ASN A 11 35.54 2.32 -1.83
N LEU A 12 35.48 3.53 -1.26
CA LEU A 12 36.38 4.62 -1.63
C LEU A 12 36.78 5.40 -0.37
N GLY A 13 38.03 5.20 0.04
CA GLY A 13 38.96 6.27 0.38
C GLY A 13 38.68 7.11 1.62
N SER A 14 39.28 6.69 2.74
CA SER A 14 39.67 7.56 3.86
C SER A 14 40.71 8.62 3.42
N GLY A 15 40.40 9.89 3.65
CA GLY A 15 41.30 11.06 3.56
C GLY A 15 40.73 12.24 4.37
N PRO A 16 41.56 13.13 4.95
CA PRO A 16 41.29 13.71 6.27
C PRO A 16 40.47 15.02 6.27
N SER A 17 39.62 15.11 7.30
CA SER A 17 39.15 16.31 8.02
C SER A 17 39.18 17.66 7.29
N GLY A 18 38.05 17.98 6.65
CA GLY A 18 37.61 19.36 6.46
C GLY A 18 36.19 19.48 7.01
N GLN A 19 36.00 20.23 8.09
CA GLN A 19 34.69 20.52 8.69
C GLN A 19 33.74 21.07 7.61
N ARG A 20 32.82 20.22 7.12
CA ARG A 20 31.62 20.68 6.42
C ARG A 20 30.50 20.75 7.44
N THR A 21 30.10 21.97 7.74
CA THR A 21 28.89 22.28 8.50
C THR A 21 27.68 21.57 7.88
N PRO A 22 26.74 21.08 8.70
CA PRO A 22 25.57 20.36 8.20
C PRO A 22 24.64 21.36 7.49
N PHE A 23 24.37 21.09 6.21
CA PHE A 23 23.35 21.79 5.42
C PHE A 23 21.97 21.38 5.96
N ASN A 24 21.55 22.02 7.04
CA ASN A 24 20.19 21.93 7.54
C ASN A 24 19.25 22.77 6.66
N SER A 25 18.21 22.11 6.14
CA SER A 25 16.89 22.66 5.80
C SER A 25 16.86 24.03 5.10
N LEU A 26 17.07 24.03 3.78
CA LEU A 26 16.51 25.08 2.92
C LEU A 26 15.46 24.43 2.02
N SER A 27 14.23 24.92 2.10
CA SER A 27 13.04 24.53 1.32
C SER A 27 13.16 24.81 -0.19
N HIS A 28 14.38 25.01 -0.69
CA HIS A 28 14.66 25.38 -2.07
C HIS A 28 15.80 24.50 -2.60
N ASN A 29 15.58 23.88 -3.77
CA ASN A 29 16.57 23.03 -4.46
C ASN A 29 17.80 23.80 -4.99
N PHE A 30 17.95 25.08 -4.64
CA PHE A 30 18.99 25.97 -5.14
C PHE A 30 19.75 26.61 -3.98
N CYS A 31 21.07 26.80 -4.14
CA CYS A 31 21.82 27.60 -3.17
C CYS A 31 21.32 29.07 -3.17
N PRO A 32 21.52 29.84 -2.08
CA PRO A 32 20.97 31.19 -1.95
C PRO A 32 21.32 32.14 -3.11
N ARG A 33 22.48 31.95 -3.74
CA ARG A 33 22.90 32.73 -4.92
C ARG A 33 22.03 32.43 -6.13
N HIS A 34 21.85 31.15 -6.48
CA HIS A 34 21.02 30.75 -7.62
C HIS A 34 19.53 31.03 -7.37
N ASP A 35 19.04 30.96 -6.13
CA ASP A 35 17.65 31.35 -5.82
C ASP A 35 17.40 32.84 -6.02
N ARG A 36 18.35 33.71 -5.62
CA ARG A 36 18.27 35.16 -5.88
C ARG A 36 18.29 35.45 -7.38
N GLU A 37 19.20 34.81 -8.12
CA GLU A 37 19.29 34.95 -9.57
C GLU A 37 17.99 34.51 -10.26
N ARG A 38 17.44 33.34 -9.87
CA ARG A 38 16.15 32.84 -10.36
C ARG A 38 15.03 33.86 -10.10
N LYS A 39 14.95 34.42 -8.89
CA LYS A 39 13.93 35.44 -8.55
C LYS A 39 14.11 36.71 -9.39
N GLN A 40 15.33 37.18 -9.60
CA GLN A 40 15.62 38.35 -10.43
C GLN A 40 15.20 38.14 -11.88
N LEU A 41 15.62 37.02 -12.49
CA LEU A 41 15.24 36.69 -13.86
C LEU A 41 13.74 36.41 -14.00
N TYR A 42 13.10 35.84 -12.97
CA TYR A 42 11.65 35.65 -12.95
C TYR A 42 10.90 36.99 -12.98
N VAL A 43 11.29 37.95 -12.14
CA VAL A 43 10.73 39.30 -12.12
C VAL A 43 10.99 40.03 -13.45
N ALA A 44 12.20 39.91 -14.00
CA ALA A 44 12.56 40.52 -15.28
C ALA A 44 11.68 39.98 -16.42
N TYR A 45 11.50 38.66 -16.51
CA TYR A 45 10.65 38.08 -17.55
C TYR A 45 9.19 38.51 -17.38
N LYS A 46 8.66 38.52 -16.14
CA LYS A 46 7.27 38.91 -15.89
C LYS A 46 6.99 40.36 -16.26
N SER A 47 7.90 41.27 -15.93
CA SER A 47 7.79 42.68 -16.32
C SER A 47 7.81 42.86 -17.85
N LYS A 48 8.67 42.12 -18.56
CA LYS A 48 8.71 42.15 -20.03
C LYS A 48 7.47 41.51 -20.67
N GLU A 49 6.95 40.42 -20.10
CA GLU A 49 5.69 39.79 -20.51
C GLU A 49 4.49 40.75 -20.33
N GLU A 50 4.41 41.48 -19.21
CA GLU A 50 3.38 42.48 -18.98
C GLU A 50 3.49 43.65 -19.97
N TYR A 51 4.71 44.15 -20.21
CA TYR A 51 4.95 45.20 -21.20
C TYR A 51 4.52 44.76 -22.61
N TYR A 52 4.93 43.57 -23.04
CA TYR A 52 4.54 42.98 -24.32
C TYR A 52 3.01 42.87 -24.45
N ARG A 53 2.32 42.39 -23.41
CA ARG A 53 0.85 42.27 -23.38
C ARG A 53 0.14 43.62 -23.41
N GLY A 54 0.76 44.66 -22.87
CA GLY A 54 0.22 46.02 -22.88
C GLY A 54 0.22 46.68 -24.26
N ILE A 55 0.93 46.12 -25.24
CA ILE A 55 0.96 46.64 -26.62
C ILE A 55 -0.19 46.01 -27.42
N GLU A 56 -1.31 46.75 -27.53
CA GLU A 56 -2.43 46.40 -28.40
C GLU A 56 -2.17 46.90 -29.82
N VAL A 57 -2.18 45.97 -30.79
CA VAL A 57 -2.17 46.29 -32.23
C VAL A 57 -3.60 46.12 -32.72
N LYS A 58 -4.26 47.21 -33.13
CA LYS A 58 -5.60 47.17 -33.73
C LYS A 58 -5.49 47.35 -35.24
N HIS A 59 -6.25 46.55 -35.97
CA HIS A 59 -6.29 46.63 -37.43
C HIS A 59 -6.86 48.00 -37.85
N GLY A 60 -6.10 48.77 -38.64
CA GLY A 60 -6.45 50.13 -39.05
C GLY A 60 -5.93 51.26 -38.15
N ASP A 61 -5.08 50.97 -37.16
CA ASP A 61 -4.36 52.01 -36.40
C ASP A 61 -3.49 52.87 -37.34
N VAL A 62 -3.52 54.20 -37.14
CA VAL A 62 -2.71 55.16 -37.93
C VAL A 62 -1.21 54.88 -37.78
N ASP A 63 -0.80 54.32 -36.63
CA ASP A 63 0.57 53.91 -36.30
C ASP A 63 0.76 52.39 -36.24
N ALA A 64 -0.05 51.61 -36.97
CA ALA A 64 -0.03 50.15 -36.92
C ALA A 64 1.39 49.57 -37.11
N LYS A 65 2.16 50.12 -38.06
CA LYS A 65 3.55 49.71 -38.30
C LYS A 65 4.45 49.89 -37.08
N ALA A 66 4.47 51.09 -36.49
CA ALA A 66 5.30 51.38 -35.32
C ALA A 66 4.90 50.54 -34.09
N LYS A 67 3.59 50.28 -33.92
CA LYS A 67 3.07 49.40 -32.86
C LYS A 67 3.47 47.94 -33.07
N ILE A 68 3.42 47.43 -34.31
CA ILE A 68 3.88 46.07 -34.65
C ILE A 68 5.39 45.94 -34.40
N GLU A 69 6.20 46.91 -34.85
CA GLU A 69 7.65 46.92 -34.61
C GLU A 69 7.99 46.95 -33.10
N ALA A 70 7.31 47.79 -32.33
CA ALA A 70 7.47 47.84 -30.87
C ALA A 70 7.05 46.53 -30.19
N LYS A 71 5.94 45.92 -30.64
CA LYS A 71 5.46 44.64 -30.12
C LYS A 71 6.42 43.49 -30.46
N LEU A 72 6.98 43.49 -31.67
CA LEU A 72 8.02 42.55 -32.09
C LEU A 72 9.29 42.68 -31.25
N ALA A 73 9.79 43.89 -31.04
CA ALA A 73 10.96 44.14 -30.21
C ALA A 73 10.74 43.68 -28.76
N ALA A 74 9.62 44.08 -28.15
CA ALA A 74 9.23 43.66 -26.80
C ALA A 74 9.07 42.13 -26.68
N GLY A 75 8.49 41.50 -27.70
CA GLY A 75 8.34 40.05 -27.76
C GLY A 75 9.67 39.31 -27.87
N LYS A 76 10.59 39.78 -28.72
CA LYS A 76 11.95 39.22 -28.85
C LYS A 76 12.74 39.33 -27.54
N GLU A 77 12.66 40.46 -26.84
CA GLU A 77 13.26 40.61 -25.51
C GLU A 77 12.64 39.66 -24.48
N THR A 78 11.30 39.53 -24.49
CA THR A 78 10.60 38.65 -23.56
C THR A 78 10.97 37.19 -23.81
N LEU A 79 11.07 36.76 -25.07
CA LEU A 79 11.57 35.44 -25.45
C LEU A 79 12.99 35.21 -24.92
N GLN A 80 13.90 36.16 -25.13
CA GLN A 80 15.30 36.01 -24.71
C GLN A 80 15.44 35.81 -23.20
N VAL A 81 14.75 36.62 -22.39
CA VAL A 81 14.79 36.50 -20.93
C VAL A 81 14.14 35.20 -20.47
N ARG A 82 13.02 34.80 -21.09
CA ARG A 82 12.34 33.55 -20.74
C ARG A 82 13.13 32.31 -21.15
N ASP A 83 13.83 32.34 -22.28
CA ASP A 83 14.73 31.29 -22.72
C ASP A 83 15.95 31.17 -21.76
N GLN A 84 16.50 32.30 -21.31
CA GLN A 84 17.55 32.31 -20.30
C GLN A 84 17.08 31.69 -18.97
N VAL A 85 15.87 32.04 -18.52
CA VAL A 85 15.22 31.41 -17.36
C VAL A 85 15.07 29.91 -17.59
N ASN A 86 14.62 29.52 -18.79
CA ASN A 86 14.41 28.13 -19.14
C ASN A 86 15.71 27.31 -19.06
N ARG A 87 16.74 27.73 -19.79
CA ARG A 87 18.06 27.06 -19.84
C ARG A 87 18.67 26.91 -18.44
N ARG A 88 18.62 27.97 -17.62
CA ARG A 88 19.30 28.02 -16.31
C ARG A 88 18.56 27.30 -15.19
N PHE A 89 17.23 27.35 -15.16
CA PHE A 89 16.46 26.89 -13.99
C PHE A 89 15.43 25.82 -14.29
N PHE A 90 14.96 25.70 -15.54
CA PHE A 90 13.88 24.78 -15.91
C PHE A 90 14.30 23.67 -16.87
N SER A 91 15.50 23.70 -17.45
CA SER A 91 16.03 22.65 -18.34
C SER A 91 16.12 21.24 -17.71
N LEU A 92 15.95 21.14 -16.39
CA LEU A 92 15.90 19.89 -15.62
C LEU A 92 14.60 19.77 -14.79
N SER A 93 13.62 20.64 -15.03
CA SER A 93 12.35 20.72 -14.29
C SER A 93 11.21 20.21 -15.16
N GLU A 94 10.25 19.52 -14.55
CA GLU A 94 9.02 19.08 -15.24
C GLU A 94 8.12 20.27 -15.63
N ASP A 95 8.22 21.40 -14.92
CA ASP A 95 7.52 22.65 -15.23
C ASP A 95 8.02 23.33 -16.53
N ASN A 96 9.05 22.77 -17.17
CA ASN A 96 9.60 23.25 -18.44
C ASN A 96 8.54 23.27 -19.56
N ARG A 97 7.62 22.29 -19.58
CA ARG A 97 6.60 22.22 -20.64
C ARG A 97 5.70 23.45 -20.73
N GLY A 98 5.31 24.01 -19.58
CA GLY A 98 4.56 25.26 -19.55
C GLY A 98 5.37 26.45 -20.06
N HIS A 99 6.67 26.48 -19.76
CA HIS A 99 7.60 27.47 -20.29
C HIS A 99 7.78 27.33 -21.80
N VAL A 100 7.97 26.11 -22.30
CA VAL A 100 8.14 25.78 -23.72
C VAL A 100 6.88 26.06 -24.53
N LYS A 101 5.71 25.65 -24.04
CA LYS A 101 4.41 25.96 -24.66
C LYS A 101 4.24 27.46 -24.87
N TRP A 102 4.62 28.26 -23.87
CA TRP A 102 4.53 29.71 -23.97
C TRP A 102 5.56 30.28 -24.93
N ILE A 103 6.81 29.78 -24.92
CA ILE A 103 7.85 30.15 -25.89
C ILE A 103 7.36 29.89 -27.31
N LEU A 104 6.84 28.70 -27.59
CA LEU A 104 6.28 28.32 -28.89
C LEU A 104 5.10 29.21 -29.29
N LYS A 105 4.18 29.50 -28.35
CA LYS A 105 3.05 30.40 -28.60
C LYS A 105 3.53 31.81 -28.95
N LEU A 106 4.46 32.36 -28.19
CA LEU A 106 4.99 33.70 -28.46
C LEU A 106 5.77 33.72 -29.78
N GLN A 107 6.55 32.70 -30.09
CA GLN A 107 7.26 32.60 -31.37
C GLN A 107 6.31 32.56 -32.57
N ALA A 108 5.20 31.84 -32.48
CA ALA A 108 4.16 31.85 -33.50
C ALA A 108 3.56 33.25 -33.67
N GLU A 109 3.18 33.91 -32.57
CA GLU A 109 2.62 35.26 -32.61
C GLU A 109 3.61 36.28 -33.19
N LEU A 110 4.90 36.19 -32.87
CA LEU A 110 5.93 37.06 -33.46
C LEU A 110 6.16 36.77 -34.95
N HIS A 111 6.05 35.52 -35.37
CA HIS A 111 6.15 35.18 -36.79
C HIS A 111 4.99 35.77 -37.59
N ASP A 112 3.76 35.65 -37.08
CA ASP A 112 2.58 36.25 -37.69
C ASP A 112 2.72 37.79 -37.78
N LEU A 113 3.23 38.43 -36.73
CA LEU A 113 3.53 39.87 -36.73
C LEU A 113 4.64 40.27 -37.71
N ASP A 114 5.70 39.45 -37.87
CA ASP A 114 6.74 39.69 -38.88
C ASP A 114 6.17 39.58 -40.31
N ILE A 115 5.25 38.64 -40.58
CA ILE A 115 4.54 38.53 -41.87
C ILE A 115 3.63 39.74 -42.09
N GLU A 116 2.87 40.15 -41.08
CA GLU A 116 2.00 41.34 -41.15
C GLU A 116 2.84 42.60 -41.43
N LEU A 117 3.97 42.78 -40.74
CA LEU A 117 4.91 43.86 -40.97
C LEU A 117 5.50 43.84 -42.39
N ALA A 118 5.86 42.66 -42.90
CA ALA A 118 6.34 42.50 -44.27
C ALA A 118 5.27 42.88 -45.30
N SER A 119 4.01 42.56 -45.04
CA SER A 119 2.88 42.93 -45.92
C SER A 119 2.61 44.44 -45.94
N LEU A 120 2.80 45.13 -44.81
CA LEU A 120 2.68 46.59 -44.71
C LEU A 120 3.83 47.34 -45.39
N ASN A 121 4.98 46.67 -45.57
CA ASN A 121 6.15 47.20 -46.27
C ASN A 121 6.17 46.87 -47.77
N ALA A 122 5.25 46.04 -48.26
CA ALA A 122 5.17 45.70 -49.67
C ALA A 122 4.48 46.82 -50.46
N GLU A 123 5.24 47.54 -51.31
CA GLU A 123 4.67 48.43 -52.32
C GLU A 123 3.85 47.64 -53.36
N PRO A 124 2.80 48.25 -53.97
CA PRO A 124 1.97 47.59 -54.96
C PRO A 124 2.81 47.15 -56.19
N PRO A 125 2.54 45.96 -56.76
CA PRO A 125 3.39 45.38 -57.78
C PRO A 125 3.34 46.21 -59.07
N ALA A 126 4.49 46.78 -59.44
CA ALA A 126 4.73 47.32 -60.76
C ALA A 126 5.06 46.19 -61.75
N GLY A 127 4.05 45.79 -62.53
CA GLY A 127 4.24 45.19 -63.86
C GLY A 127 4.40 43.66 -63.94
N PRO A 128 3.95 43.03 -65.05
CA PRO A 128 4.04 41.59 -65.25
C PRO A 128 5.47 41.15 -65.60
N ALA A 129 5.94 40.12 -64.91
CA ALA A 129 7.20 39.45 -65.21
C ALA A 129 7.16 38.81 -66.63
N PRO A 130 8.27 38.87 -67.40
CA PRO A 130 8.36 38.28 -68.73
C PRO A 130 8.33 36.74 -68.65
N PRO A 131 7.88 36.06 -69.72
CA PRO A 131 7.67 34.62 -69.74
C PRO A 131 9.01 33.84 -69.61
N PRO A 132 8.99 32.64 -69.00
CA PRO A 132 10.19 31.84 -68.83
C PRO A 132 10.73 31.36 -70.18
N GLN A 133 12.01 31.64 -70.43
CA GLN A 133 12.76 31.02 -71.52
C GLN A 133 12.89 29.50 -71.27
N PRO A 134 12.83 28.67 -72.33
CA PRO A 134 13.06 27.24 -72.20
C PRO A 134 14.53 27.00 -71.84
N GLN A 135 14.78 26.61 -70.58
CA GLN A 135 16.07 26.06 -70.19
C GLN A 135 16.26 24.73 -70.90
N ALA A 136 17.36 24.63 -71.64
CA ALA A 136 17.86 23.37 -72.17
C ALA A 136 17.95 22.34 -71.02
N ALA A 137 17.46 21.12 -71.28
CA ALA A 137 17.49 20.03 -70.31
C ALA A 137 18.91 19.90 -69.72
N PRO A 138 19.09 20.04 -68.39
CA PRO A 138 20.39 19.81 -67.79
C PRO A 138 20.72 18.34 -68.02
N LEU A 139 21.85 18.09 -68.69
CA LEU A 139 22.52 16.80 -68.66
C LEU A 139 22.62 16.38 -67.20
N THR A 140 21.73 15.47 -66.80
CA THR A 140 21.61 15.06 -65.41
C THR A 140 22.75 14.10 -65.16
N PHE A 141 23.89 14.62 -64.69
CA PHE A 141 24.96 13.80 -64.15
C PHE A 141 24.40 13.09 -62.91
N ARG A 142 23.81 11.91 -63.11
CA ARG A 142 23.36 11.05 -62.03
C ARG A 142 24.61 10.55 -61.31
N SER A 143 24.73 10.91 -60.03
CA SER A 143 25.79 10.40 -59.16
C SER A 143 25.90 8.90 -59.27
N LEU A 144 27.13 8.38 -59.36
CA LEU A 144 27.42 6.94 -59.35
C LEU A 144 26.92 6.26 -58.06
N LEU A 145 26.66 7.03 -56.99
CA LEU A 145 26.07 6.57 -55.73
C LEU A 145 24.52 6.55 -55.75
N HIS A 146 23.87 7.04 -56.81
CA HIS A 146 22.41 7.07 -56.90
C HIS A 146 21.81 5.64 -56.86
N PRO A 147 20.75 5.35 -56.09
CA PRO A 147 20.26 3.98 -55.86
C PRO A 147 19.89 3.20 -57.13
N SER A 148 19.46 3.91 -58.18
CA SER A 148 19.07 3.32 -59.47
C SER A 148 20.25 2.90 -60.37
N VAL A 149 21.50 3.23 -60.02
CA VAL A 149 22.68 2.81 -60.78
C VAL A 149 23.14 1.46 -60.21
N PRO A 150 23.02 0.34 -60.94
CA PRO A 150 23.32 -0.99 -60.40
C PRO A 150 24.83 -1.19 -60.17
N MET A 151 25.21 -2.12 -59.27
CA MET A 151 26.62 -2.42 -59.00
C MET A 151 27.41 -2.83 -60.25
N SER A 152 26.74 -3.48 -61.21
CA SER A 152 27.33 -3.83 -62.51
C SER A 152 27.76 -2.61 -63.33
N ALA A 153 27.13 -1.46 -63.15
CA ALA A 153 27.54 -0.22 -63.84
C ALA A 153 28.85 0.36 -63.28
N LEU A 154 29.31 -0.12 -62.11
CA LEU A 154 30.58 0.28 -61.49
C LEU A 154 31.70 -0.76 -61.70
N SER A 155 31.48 -1.79 -62.52
CA SER A 155 32.46 -2.87 -62.73
C SER A 155 33.77 -2.43 -63.37
N HIS A 156 33.80 -1.21 -63.91
CA HIS A 156 35.00 -0.58 -64.48
C HIS A 156 35.88 0.10 -63.41
N LEU A 157 35.39 0.21 -62.17
CA LEU A 157 36.16 0.73 -61.04
C LEU A 157 36.79 -0.44 -60.25
N PRO A 158 37.99 -0.24 -59.68
CA PRO A 158 38.59 -1.19 -58.75
C PRO A 158 37.66 -1.50 -57.56
N ASP A 159 37.70 -2.73 -57.04
CA ASP A 159 36.84 -3.16 -55.92
C ASP A 159 37.06 -2.34 -54.62
N ASP A 160 38.24 -1.78 -54.44
CA ASP A 160 38.65 -0.91 -53.34
C ASP A 160 38.38 0.59 -53.62
N SER A 161 37.80 0.92 -54.78
CA SER A 161 37.36 2.28 -55.09
C SER A 161 36.38 2.77 -54.04
N HIS A 162 36.62 3.98 -53.53
CA HIS A 162 35.77 4.60 -52.51
C HIS A 162 34.30 4.67 -52.96
N VAL A 163 34.04 4.80 -54.26
CA VAL A 163 32.69 4.81 -54.84
C VAL A 163 32.03 3.43 -54.76
N VAL A 164 32.76 2.34 -55.04
CA VAL A 164 32.28 0.95 -54.95
C VAL A 164 32.03 0.58 -53.49
N ILE A 165 32.93 0.97 -52.57
CA ILE A 165 32.78 0.77 -51.13
C ILE A 165 31.54 1.54 -50.62
N LEU A 166 31.42 2.83 -50.92
CA LEU A 166 30.26 3.65 -50.51
C LEU A 166 28.94 3.12 -51.08
N LYS A 167 28.96 2.58 -52.31
CA LYS A 167 27.79 1.96 -52.95
C LYS A 167 27.41 0.64 -52.28
N ARG A 168 28.37 -0.22 -51.93
CA ARG A 168 28.12 -1.47 -51.18
C ARG A 168 27.60 -1.16 -49.77
N VAL A 169 28.19 -0.19 -49.07
CA VAL A 169 27.70 0.28 -47.77
C VAL A 169 26.29 0.85 -47.89
N GLY A 170 26.02 1.68 -48.90
CA GLY A 170 24.69 2.20 -49.20
C GLY A 170 23.68 1.10 -49.57
N ALA A 171 24.10 0.06 -50.29
CA ALA A 171 23.26 -1.09 -50.62
C ALA A 171 22.95 -1.94 -49.37
N VAL A 172 23.91 -2.15 -48.48
CA VAL A 172 23.71 -2.78 -47.16
C VAL A 172 22.73 -1.95 -46.31
N PHE A 173 22.87 -0.61 -46.34
CA PHE A 173 21.96 0.33 -45.67
C PHE A 173 20.53 0.29 -46.26
N LEU A 174 20.41 0.13 -47.58
CA LEU A 174 19.14 -0.01 -48.27
C LEU A 174 18.49 -1.39 -48.06
N THR A 175 19.27 -2.47 -47.95
CA THR A 175 18.75 -3.79 -47.53
C THR A 175 18.38 -3.84 -46.04
N ALA A 176 18.86 -2.90 -45.23
CA ALA A 176 18.45 -2.72 -43.84
C ALA A 176 17.16 -1.88 -43.68
N MET A 177 16.52 -1.46 -44.78
CA MET A 177 15.20 -0.83 -44.76
C MET A 177 14.11 -1.86 -44.43
N ARG A 178 14.14 -2.40 -43.20
CA ARG A 178 12.96 -3.04 -42.63
C ARG A 178 11.85 -2.00 -42.52
N GLU A 179 10.60 -2.42 -42.65
CA GLU A 179 9.48 -1.54 -42.33
C GLU A 179 9.64 -1.03 -40.89
N PRO A 180 9.49 0.28 -40.65
CA PRO A 180 9.59 0.85 -39.32
C PRO A 180 8.61 0.15 -38.38
N ASN A 181 9.11 -0.38 -37.27
CA ASN A 181 8.26 -1.00 -36.26
C ASN A 181 7.91 0.02 -35.15
N VAL A 182 7.11 -0.39 -34.17
CA VAL A 182 6.68 0.46 -33.05
C VAL A 182 7.87 1.10 -32.31
N ARG A 183 8.96 0.34 -32.09
CA ARG A 183 10.19 0.86 -31.47
C ARG A 183 10.74 2.03 -32.26
N ASP A 184 10.78 1.93 -33.59
CA ASP A 184 11.29 2.98 -34.47
C ASP A 184 10.43 4.25 -34.37
N PHE A 185 9.10 4.12 -34.29
CA PHE A 185 8.20 5.26 -34.07
C PHE A 185 8.39 5.90 -32.69
N VAL A 186 8.53 5.11 -31.62
CA VAL A 186 8.79 5.62 -30.28
C VAL A 186 10.14 6.32 -30.20
N ILE A 187 11.20 5.80 -30.83
CA ILE A 187 12.51 6.46 -30.89
C ILE A 187 12.41 7.82 -31.60
N ARG A 188 11.60 7.93 -32.67
CA ARG A 188 11.34 9.21 -33.32
C ARG A 188 10.61 10.19 -32.40
N PHE A 189 9.68 9.71 -31.57
CA PHE A 189 9.05 10.52 -30.53
C PHE A 189 10.03 10.91 -29.41
N LEU A 190 10.92 10.01 -29.00
CA LEU A 190 11.96 10.27 -28.01
C LEU A 190 12.85 11.44 -28.44
N PHE A 191 13.19 11.52 -29.73
CA PHE A 191 13.93 12.67 -30.25
C PHE A 191 13.13 13.97 -30.15
N ARG A 192 11.83 13.94 -30.45
CA ARG A 192 10.96 15.13 -30.31
C ARG A 192 10.83 15.57 -28.86
N GLU A 193 10.70 14.62 -27.93
CA GLU A 193 10.66 14.90 -26.49
C GLU A 193 11.99 15.48 -25.99
N LEU A 194 13.13 14.98 -26.49
CA LEU A 194 14.44 15.57 -26.21
C LEU A 194 14.47 17.04 -26.64
N LEU A 195 14.00 17.36 -27.85
CA LEU A 195 13.98 18.75 -28.31
C LEU A 195 13.04 19.61 -27.46
N VAL A 196 11.83 19.14 -27.16
CA VAL A 196 10.91 19.87 -26.27
C VAL A 196 11.53 20.10 -24.89
N TYR A 197 12.34 19.15 -24.40
CA TYR A 197 12.91 19.24 -23.06
C TYR A 197 14.24 20.02 -22.99
N LYS A 198 15.07 19.98 -24.04
CA LYS A 198 16.45 20.49 -24.00
C LYS A 198 16.77 21.54 -25.04
N ALA A 199 16.02 21.63 -26.13
CA ALA A 199 16.29 22.62 -27.17
C ALA A 199 16.06 24.02 -26.63
N ASP A 200 16.87 24.95 -27.11
CA ASP A 200 16.60 26.35 -26.88
C ASP A 200 15.51 26.89 -27.80
N ALA A 201 15.10 28.14 -27.57
CA ALA A 201 14.06 28.79 -28.35
C ALA A 201 14.33 28.72 -29.88
N ASP A 202 15.56 28.94 -30.34
CA ASP A 202 15.89 28.98 -31.77
C ASP A 202 15.86 27.58 -32.40
N GLU A 203 16.46 26.62 -31.71
CA GLU A 203 16.46 25.20 -32.10
C GLU A 203 15.04 24.63 -32.11
N LEU A 204 14.22 25.00 -31.14
CA LEU A 204 12.83 24.57 -31.05
C LEU A 204 11.95 25.22 -32.14
N ALA A 205 12.15 26.51 -32.43
CA ALA A 205 11.47 27.19 -33.54
C ALA A 205 11.85 26.57 -34.89
N ARG A 206 13.12 26.20 -35.07
CA ARG A 206 13.58 25.44 -36.23
C ARG A 206 12.85 24.10 -36.28
N ALA A 207 12.86 23.33 -35.19
CA ALA A 207 12.20 22.03 -35.11
C ALA A 207 10.69 22.09 -35.38
N ALA A 208 10.02 23.17 -34.99
CA ALA A 208 8.59 23.39 -35.26
C ALA A 208 8.30 23.65 -36.75
N ARG A 209 9.23 24.31 -37.47
CA ARG A 209 9.10 24.59 -38.90
C ARG A 209 9.56 23.45 -39.80
N THR A 210 10.47 22.60 -39.33
CA THR A 210 11.01 21.51 -40.13
C THR A 210 10.02 20.34 -40.19
N PRO A 211 9.70 19.80 -41.39
CA PRO A 211 8.66 18.78 -41.54
C PRO A 211 9.12 17.37 -41.14
N THR A 212 10.43 17.10 -41.10
CA THR A 212 10.95 15.76 -40.82
C THR A 212 12.21 15.80 -39.96
N ILE A 213 12.46 14.70 -39.23
CA ILE A 213 13.68 14.52 -38.44
C ILE A 213 14.92 14.58 -39.34
N ASP A 214 14.88 13.94 -40.52
CA ASP A 214 16.02 13.88 -41.44
C ASP A 214 16.41 15.27 -41.95
N ALA A 215 15.42 16.11 -42.30
CA ALA A 215 15.69 17.48 -42.72
C ALA A 215 16.31 18.29 -41.57
N PHE A 216 15.80 18.12 -40.35
CA PHE A 216 16.31 18.84 -39.19
C PHE A 216 17.75 18.45 -38.84
N LEU A 217 18.07 17.15 -38.88
CA LEU A 217 19.41 16.66 -38.58
C LEU A 217 20.45 17.08 -39.64
N ARG A 218 20.08 17.18 -40.92
CA ARG A 218 20.98 17.67 -41.98
C ARG A 218 21.39 19.13 -41.78
N GLU A 219 20.53 19.92 -41.14
CA GLU A 219 20.73 21.34 -40.88
C GLU A 219 21.20 21.63 -39.44
N SER A 220 21.35 20.60 -38.60
CA SER A 220 21.76 20.76 -37.21
C SER A 220 23.28 20.74 -37.05
N LEU A 221 23.79 21.64 -36.21
CA LEU A 221 25.20 21.71 -35.83
C LEU A 221 25.52 20.84 -34.60
N ASP A 222 24.49 20.33 -33.90
CA ASP A 222 24.62 19.66 -32.58
C ASP A 222 24.51 18.12 -32.67
N LEU A 223 24.90 17.54 -33.80
CA LEU A 223 24.81 16.08 -34.02
C LEU A 223 25.56 15.26 -32.95
N GLU A 224 26.69 15.79 -32.44
CA GLU A 224 27.45 15.13 -31.38
C GLU A 224 26.66 15.07 -30.06
N TYR A 225 25.91 16.11 -29.73
CA TYR A 225 25.07 16.16 -28.53
C TYR A 225 23.96 15.11 -28.59
N TYR A 226 23.22 15.03 -29.70
CA TYR A 226 22.17 14.03 -29.84
C TYR A 226 22.74 12.61 -29.85
N SER A 227 23.90 12.39 -30.48
CA SER A 227 24.58 11.09 -30.48
C SER A 227 24.94 10.64 -29.06
N LYS A 228 25.48 11.54 -28.24
CA LYS A 228 25.77 11.29 -26.81
C LYS A 228 24.50 10.95 -26.03
N PHE A 229 23.40 11.66 -26.27
CA PHE A 229 22.11 11.35 -25.65
C PHE A 229 21.63 9.94 -26.00
N PHE A 230 21.61 9.57 -27.28
CA PHE A 230 21.14 8.23 -27.69
C PHE A 230 22.07 7.11 -27.22
N THR A 231 23.37 7.38 -27.07
CA THR A 231 24.32 6.46 -26.45
C THR A 231 23.96 6.23 -24.98
N ALA A 232 23.75 7.32 -24.22
CA ALA A 232 23.31 7.26 -22.82
C ALA A 232 21.95 6.57 -22.65
N PHE A 233 21.01 6.80 -23.56
CA PHE A 233 19.71 6.13 -23.59
C PHE A 233 19.86 4.62 -23.79
N ARG A 234 20.70 4.20 -24.75
CA ARG A 234 20.98 2.78 -25.03
C ARG A 234 21.68 2.09 -23.86
N GLU A 235 22.49 2.82 -23.10
CA GLU A 235 23.12 2.34 -21.86
C GLU A 235 22.15 2.22 -20.68
N GLY A 236 20.88 2.58 -20.86
CA GLY A 236 19.84 2.46 -19.83
C GLY A 236 19.97 3.46 -18.70
N ARG A 237 20.51 4.65 -18.96
CA ARG A 237 20.60 5.68 -17.94
C ARG A 237 19.23 6.18 -17.50
N SER A 238 19.00 6.18 -16.19
CA SER A 238 17.70 6.51 -15.57
C SER A 238 17.21 7.93 -15.87
N ASP A 239 18.11 8.89 -16.11
CA ASP A 239 17.74 10.25 -16.46
C ASP A 239 17.10 10.37 -17.84
N THR A 240 17.12 9.32 -18.67
CA THR A 240 16.46 9.28 -19.97
C THR A 240 15.05 8.67 -19.92
N PHE A 241 14.66 8.02 -18.81
CA PHE A 241 13.43 7.21 -18.73
C PHE A 241 12.15 8.03 -18.80
N HIS A 242 12.14 9.23 -18.22
CA HIS A 242 10.99 10.14 -18.32
C HIS A 242 10.69 10.51 -19.78
N LEU A 243 11.73 10.73 -20.60
CA LEU A 243 11.57 11.01 -22.03
C LEU A 243 11.05 9.78 -22.79
N LEU A 244 11.48 8.57 -22.42
CA LEU A 244 10.97 7.34 -23.02
C LEU A 244 9.49 7.12 -22.69
N ARG A 245 9.08 7.31 -21.43
CA ARG A 245 7.65 7.30 -21.04
C ARG A 245 6.86 8.25 -21.93
N ASP A 246 7.35 9.47 -22.03
CA ASP A 246 6.69 10.55 -22.74
C ASP A 246 6.63 10.29 -24.25
N ALA A 247 7.65 9.66 -24.82
CA ALA A 247 7.68 9.22 -26.20
C ALA A 247 6.64 8.13 -26.50
N VAL A 248 6.47 7.18 -25.58
CA VAL A 248 5.43 6.14 -25.70
C VAL A 248 4.03 6.77 -25.64
N CYS A 249 3.78 7.66 -24.68
CA CYS A 249 2.53 8.40 -24.60
C CYS A 249 2.28 9.23 -25.88
N GLY A 250 3.31 9.92 -26.39
CA GLY A 250 3.22 10.70 -27.63
C GLY A 250 2.89 9.84 -28.85
N HIS A 251 3.51 8.67 -28.96
CA HIS A 251 3.18 7.71 -30.01
C HIS A 251 1.73 7.23 -29.91
N LEU A 252 1.24 6.85 -28.73
CA LEU A 252 -0.14 6.42 -28.55
C LEU A 252 -1.15 7.51 -28.90
N LEU A 253 -0.89 8.76 -28.48
CA LEU A 253 -1.73 9.90 -28.82
C LEU A 253 -1.76 10.15 -30.34
N SER A 254 -0.66 9.92 -31.05
CA SER A 254 -0.61 10.07 -32.51
C SER A 254 -1.46 9.05 -33.29
N LEU A 255 -1.84 7.94 -32.65
CA LEU A 255 -2.72 6.93 -33.24
C LEU A 255 -4.20 7.24 -33.02
N GLN A 256 -4.53 8.17 -32.13
CA GLN A 256 -5.90 8.57 -31.86
C GLN A 256 -6.34 9.68 -32.83
N PRO A 257 -7.66 9.83 -33.09
CA PRO A 257 -8.17 10.95 -33.87
C PRO A 257 -7.69 12.28 -33.28
N PRO A 258 -7.41 13.30 -34.10
CA PRO A 258 -6.97 14.60 -33.61
C PRO A 258 -8.00 15.17 -32.63
N SER A 259 -7.67 15.12 -31.34
CA SER A 259 -8.46 15.75 -30.29
C SER A 259 -8.15 17.26 -30.27
N LEU A 260 -9.10 18.07 -29.78
CA LEU A 260 -9.05 19.55 -29.63
C LEU A 260 -7.99 20.06 -28.62
N SER A 261 -6.93 19.28 -28.42
CA SER A 261 -5.98 19.37 -27.32
C SER A 261 -4.79 20.27 -27.64
N SER A 262 -4.17 20.85 -26.60
CA SER A 262 -2.96 21.66 -26.76
C SER A 262 -1.73 20.79 -27.09
N SER A 263 -1.56 20.51 -28.37
CA SER A 263 -0.37 19.90 -28.95
C SER A 263 0.39 20.93 -29.80
N THR A 264 1.71 20.76 -29.90
CA THR A 264 2.52 21.53 -30.86
C THR A 264 3.17 20.57 -31.83
N THR A 265 3.21 20.95 -33.11
CA THR A 265 3.90 20.18 -34.14
C THR A 265 5.41 20.38 -34.02
N ILE A 266 6.14 19.29 -33.82
CA ILE A 266 7.61 19.25 -33.79
C ILE A 266 8.06 18.18 -34.76
N LEU A 267 8.90 18.54 -35.74
CA LEU A 267 9.42 17.62 -36.75
C LEU A 267 8.30 16.83 -37.45
N GLY A 268 7.23 17.55 -37.83
CA GLY A 268 6.06 17.02 -38.56
C GLY A 268 5.08 16.16 -37.77
N ALA A 269 5.23 16.01 -36.45
CA ALA A 269 4.26 15.28 -35.62
C ALA A 269 3.82 16.09 -34.40
N GLY A 270 2.57 15.89 -33.98
CA GLY A 270 2.03 16.54 -32.78
C GLY A 270 2.66 15.96 -31.51
N VAL A 271 3.18 16.83 -30.65
CA VAL A 271 3.69 16.51 -29.32
C VAL A 271 2.79 17.15 -28.29
N ALA A 272 2.30 16.36 -27.33
CA ALA A 272 1.44 16.87 -26.27
C ALA A 272 2.21 17.84 -25.36
N THR A 273 1.68 19.05 -25.15
CA THR A 273 2.34 20.04 -24.27
C THR A 273 1.80 20.03 -22.84
N ASP A 274 0.78 19.21 -22.58
CA ASP A 274 0.14 19.03 -21.28
C ASP A 274 0.33 17.59 -20.78
N ASP A 275 0.68 17.44 -19.51
CA ASP A 275 0.88 16.15 -18.85
C ASP A 275 -0.44 15.43 -18.55
N THR A 276 -1.56 16.14 -18.47
CA THR A 276 -2.89 15.54 -18.18
C THR A 276 -3.30 14.49 -19.22
N GLN A 277 -2.77 14.59 -20.44
CA GLN A 277 -3.08 13.69 -21.56
C GLN A 277 -2.15 12.48 -21.65
N ARG A 278 -1.02 12.52 -20.93
CA ARG A 278 0.02 11.49 -20.99
C ARG A 278 -0.30 10.40 -19.97
N ARG A 279 -1.26 9.53 -20.33
CA ARG A 279 -1.65 8.38 -19.51
C ARG A 279 -0.99 7.10 -20.01
N MET A 280 -0.28 6.42 -19.10
CA MET A 280 0.25 5.08 -19.35
C MET A 280 -0.85 4.04 -19.13
N ASP A 281 -1.52 3.63 -20.21
CA ASP A 281 -2.44 2.50 -20.22
C ASP A 281 -1.71 1.17 -20.47
N ALA A 282 -2.45 0.05 -20.46
CA ALA A 282 -1.89 -1.28 -20.69
C ALA A 282 -1.09 -1.37 -22.00
N ARG A 283 -1.56 -0.73 -23.07
CA ARG A 283 -0.88 -0.71 -24.36
C ARG A 283 0.45 0.04 -24.29
N GLY A 284 0.52 1.16 -23.56
CA GLY A 284 1.78 1.87 -23.33
C GLY A 284 2.79 1.02 -22.58
N TRP A 285 2.33 0.30 -21.56
CA TRP A 285 3.17 -0.65 -20.80
C TRP A 285 3.67 -1.81 -21.68
N ASP A 286 2.81 -2.35 -22.55
CA ASP A 286 3.18 -3.40 -23.51
C ASP A 286 4.22 -2.91 -24.52
N ILE A 287 4.12 -1.66 -24.96
CA ILE A 287 5.10 -1.07 -25.87
C ILE A 287 6.45 -0.93 -25.18
N LEU A 288 6.48 -0.43 -23.94
CA LEU A 288 7.71 -0.33 -23.15
C LEU A 288 8.34 -1.71 -22.97
N TRP A 289 7.58 -2.68 -22.48
CA TRP A 289 8.09 -4.01 -22.21
C TRP A 289 8.47 -4.76 -23.49
N GLY A 290 7.57 -4.85 -24.47
CA GLY A 290 7.79 -5.63 -25.69
C GLY A 290 8.92 -5.10 -26.57
N TYR A 291 9.07 -3.78 -26.68
CA TYR A 291 10.02 -3.17 -27.63
C TYR A 291 11.29 -2.61 -26.98
N PHE A 292 11.30 -2.39 -25.66
CA PHE A 292 12.43 -1.82 -24.94
C PHE A 292 12.90 -2.71 -23.75
N HIS A 293 12.61 -4.01 -23.76
CA HIS A 293 13.08 -4.94 -22.71
C HIS A 293 14.61 -4.99 -22.53
N ASP A 294 15.38 -4.58 -23.54
CA ASP A 294 16.85 -4.47 -23.47
C ASP A 294 17.31 -3.28 -22.62
N ILE A 295 16.41 -2.35 -22.31
CA ILE A 295 16.65 -1.13 -21.52
C ILE A 295 15.78 -1.13 -20.25
N VAL A 296 14.58 -1.69 -20.33
CA VAL A 296 13.53 -1.67 -19.32
C VAL A 296 13.27 -3.09 -18.85
N GLU A 297 13.50 -3.34 -17.58
CA GLU A 297 13.26 -4.64 -16.95
C GLU A 297 11.89 -4.64 -16.28
N TRP A 298 11.26 -5.82 -16.14
CA TRP A 298 9.91 -5.89 -15.55
C TRP A 298 9.84 -5.31 -14.14
N TRP A 299 10.94 -5.39 -13.38
CA TRP A 299 11.05 -4.86 -12.01
C TRP A 299 11.25 -3.34 -11.96
N ASN A 300 11.61 -2.69 -13.07
CA ASN A 300 11.79 -1.24 -13.15
C ASN A 300 10.71 -0.52 -13.98
N LEU A 301 9.76 -1.25 -14.57
CA LEU A 301 8.61 -0.68 -15.29
C LEU A 301 7.88 0.39 -14.46
N GLU A 302 7.77 0.16 -13.15
CA GLU A 302 7.15 1.08 -12.20
C GLU A 302 7.77 2.50 -12.20
N MET A 303 9.04 2.64 -12.59
CA MET A 303 9.73 3.94 -12.66
C MET A 303 9.20 4.84 -13.78
N PHE A 304 8.44 4.29 -14.74
CA PHE A 304 7.82 5.03 -15.83
C PHE A 304 6.40 5.50 -15.47
N ALA A 305 5.91 5.23 -14.26
CA ALA A 305 4.60 5.73 -13.85
C ALA A 305 4.67 7.27 -13.67
N GLY A 306 3.67 7.97 -14.19
CA GLY A 306 3.52 9.44 -14.02
C GLY A 306 2.62 9.86 -12.86
N SER A 307 1.85 8.91 -12.30
CA SER A 307 0.95 9.11 -11.17
C SER A 307 0.88 7.83 -10.35
N PHE A 308 0.41 7.92 -9.11
CA PHE A 308 0.25 6.71 -8.29
C PHE A 308 -0.80 5.74 -8.87
N ASP A 309 -1.83 6.26 -9.55
CA ASP A 309 -2.83 5.40 -10.21
C ASP A 309 -2.19 4.56 -11.36
N ASN A 310 -1.24 5.14 -12.10
CA ASN A 310 -0.46 4.41 -13.11
C ASN A 310 0.49 3.39 -12.46
N PHE A 311 1.06 3.73 -11.31
CA PHE A 311 1.91 2.82 -10.52
C PHE A 311 1.12 1.60 -10.03
N VAL A 312 -0.09 1.80 -9.50
CA VAL A 312 -0.99 0.70 -9.11
C VAL A 312 -1.39 -0.14 -10.33
N ALA A 313 -1.66 0.49 -11.48
CA ALA A 313 -2.05 -0.21 -12.69
C ALA A 313 -0.95 -1.16 -13.20
N VAL A 314 0.31 -0.69 -13.31
CA VAL A 314 1.42 -1.55 -13.76
C VAL A 314 1.70 -2.66 -12.76
N LYS A 315 1.63 -2.38 -11.45
CA LYS A 315 1.76 -3.39 -10.40
C LYS A 315 0.67 -4.46 -10.48
N THR A 316 -0.56 -4.05 -10.73
CA THR A 316 -1.69 -4.97 -10.94
C THR A 316 -1.47 -5.85 -12.16
N LEU A 317 -1.04 -5.28 -13.29
CA LEU A 317 -0.73 -6.04 -14.50
C LEU A 317 0.44 -7.02 -14.30
N THR A 318 1.48 -6.62 -13.58
CA THR A 318 2.59 -7.50 -13.19
C THR A 318 2.11 -8.63 -12.29
N ALA A 319 1.26 -8.35 -11.30
CA ALA A 319 0.66 -9.35 -10.45
C ALA A 319 -0.27 -10.32 -11.22
N CYS A 320 -0.90 -9.87 -12.31
CA CYS A 320 -1.60 -10.71 -13.29
C CYS A 320 -0.67 -11.49 -14.23
N LEU A 321 0.63 -11.58 -13.93
CA LEU A 321 1.66 -12.28 -14.71
C LEU A 321 1.88 -11.75 -16.14
N ARG A 322 1.47 -10.51 -16.44
CA ARG A 322 1.69 -9.91 -17.77
C ARG A 322 3.17 -9.62 -18.06
N TYR A 323 3.90 -9.14 -17.05
CA TYR A 323 5.30 -8.73 -17.18
C TYR A 323 6.26 -9.51 -16.27
N GLY A 324 5.80 -10.03 -15.14
CA GLY A 324 6.63 -10.66 -14.11
C GLY A 324 5.80 -11.31 -13.00
N SER A 325 6.37 -11.50 -11.82
CA SER A 325 5.66 -12.08 -10.66
C SER A 325 5.77 -11.15 -9.45
N GLU A 326 4.65 -10.85 -8.79
CA GLU A 326 4.60 -10.00 -7.60
C GLU A 326 3.52 -10.48 -6.61
N CYS A 327 3.52 -9.96 -5.38
CA CYS A 327 2.51 -10.28 -4.36
C CYS A 327 1.11 -9.86 -4.81
N LEU A 328 0.18 -10.81 -4.86
CA LEU A 328 -1.06 -10.68 -5.62
C LEU A 328 -2.14 -9.84 -4.90
N LEU A 329 -2.48 -10.14 -3.64
CA LEU A 329 -3.76 -9.66 -3.08
C LEU A 329 -3.76 -8.21 -2.57
N SER A 330 -2.69 -7.76 -1.92
CA SER A 330 -2.58 -6.37 -1.44
C SER A 330 -2.54 -5.38 -2.60
N VAL A 331 -1.80 -5.74 -3.66
CA VAL A 331 -1.71 -4.96 -4.91
C VAL A 331 -3.06 -4.84 -5.61
N MET A 332 -3.82 -5.94 -5.73
CA MET A 332 -5.15 -5.94 -6.34
C MET A 332 -6.15 -5.04 -5.61
N GLN A 333 -5.92 -4.78 -4.32
CA GLN A 333 -6.71 -3.89 -3.49
C GLN A 333 -6.12 -2.47 -3.38
N GLY A 334 -5.09 -2.14 -4.18
CA GLY A 334 -4.53 -0.79 -4.29
C GLY A 334 -3.45 -0.44 -3.28
N PHE A 335 -2.99 -1.40 -2.46
CA PHE A 335 -1.90 -1.20 -1.50
C PHE A 335 -0.58 -1.76 -2.06
N ILE A 336 0.42 -0.91 -2.25
CA ILE A 336 1.71 -1.31 -2.81
C ILE A 336 2.81 -1.27 -1.74
N GLY A 337 3.46 -2.41 -1.50
CA GLY A 337 4.65 -2.48 -0.65
C GLY A 337 5.84 -1.78 -1.32
N VAL A 338 6.49 -0.86 -0.61
CA VAL A 338 7.63 -0.07 -1.10
C VAL A 338 8.95 -0.66 -0.61
N THR A 339 9.04 -0.87 0.71
CA THR A 339 10.19 -1.49 1.34
C THR A 339 9.71 -2.27 2.55
N LYS A 340 10.46 -3.30 2.92
CA LYS A 340 10.17 -4.13 4.08
C LYS A 340 11.44 -4.45 4.83
N GLY A 341 11.35 -4.41 6.15
CA GLY A 341 12.41 -4.86 7.03
C GLY A 341 12.21 -6.32 7.31
N TYR A 342 13.17 -7.10 6.84
CA TYR A 342 13.27 -8.50 7.20
C TYR A 342 14.71 -8.79 7.56
N ARG A 343 14.94 -9.32 8.75
CA ARG A 343 16.23 -9.94 9.08
C ARG A 343 15.99 -11.43 9.18
N ASP A 344 16.01 -12.08 8.03
CA ASP A 344 16.36 -13.50 7.97
C ASP A 344 17.81 -13.60 8.41
N SER A 345 17.99 -13.84 9.69
CA SER A 345 19.21 -14.43 10.16
C SER A 345 18.80 -15.67 10.91
N ASN A 346 19.24 -16.84 10.42
CA ASN A 346 19.42 -18.05 11.23
C ASN A 346 20.43 -17.80 12.39
N GLU A 347 20.81 -16.55 12.65
CA GLU A 347 21.55 -16.16 13.83
C GLU A 347 20.67 -16.42 15.05
N PRO A 348 21.16 -17.18 16.03
CA PRO A 348 20.45 -17.39 17.27
C PRO A 348 20.19 -16.05 17.96
N LEU A 349 19.05 -15.95 18.66
CA LEU A 349 18.67 -14.77 19.45
C LEU A 349 19.81 -14.31 20.37
N VAL A 350 20.55 -15.28 20.91
CA VAL A 350 21.76 -15.08 21.71
C VAL A 350 22.93 -15.76 21.00
N LYS A 351 23.94 -14.97 20.63
CA LYS A 351 25.23 -15.44 20.12
C LYS A 351 26.25 -15.42 21.25
N ILE A 352 26.95 -16.52 21.47
CA ILE A 352 28.01 -16.62 22.49
C ILE A 352 29.34 -16.76 21.76
N GLU A 353 30.20 -15.76 21.91
CA GLU A 353 31.59 -15.76 21.45
C GLU A 353 32.53 -15.80 22.68
N PRO A 354 33.81 -16.18 22.54
CA PRO A 354 34.73 -16.23 23.67
C PRO A 354 34.81 -14.88 24.40
N GLY A 355 34.29 -14.83 25.64
CA GLY A 355 34.29 -13.65 26.49
C GLY A 355 33.17 -12.63 26.24
N VAL A 356 32.27 -12.87 25.28
CA VAL A 356 31.15 -11.97 24.96
C VAL A 356 29.89 -12.77 24.57
N ALA A 357 28.80 -12.55 25.30
CA ALA A 357 27.46 -12.94 24.90
C ALA A 357 26.75 -11.71 24.29
N THR A 358 26.10 -11.89 23.14
CA THR A 358 25.32 -10.84 22.47
C THR A 358 23.89 -11.33 22.28
N GLU A 359 22.91 -10.58 22.75
CA GLU A 359 21.50 -10.79 22.43
C GLU A 359 21.04 -9.75 21.43
N ARG A 360 20.33 -10.17 20.39
CA ARG A 360 19.80 -9.28 19.36
C ARG A 360 18.32 -9.54 19.14
N GLN A 361 17.53 -8.47 19.13
CA GLN A 361 16.11 -8.51 18.84
C GLN A 361 15.82 -7.71 17.57
N SER A 362 14.89 -8.23 16.77
CA SER A 362 14.40 -7.52 15.60
C SER A 362 12.90 -7.62 15.46
N ARG A 363 12.31 -6.65 14.76
CA ARG A 363 10.90 -6.57 14.41
C ARG A 363 10.75 -6.47 12.90
N CYS A 364 9.69 -7.07 12.39
CA CYS A 364 9.31 -6.89 11.00
C CYS A 364 8.69 -5.51 10.79
N TYR A 365 8.93 -4.91 9.63
CA TYR A 365 8.23 -3.71 9.22
C TYR A 365 7.86 -3.75 7.74
N LEU A 366 6.81 -3.03 7.39
CA LEU A 366 6.35 -2.82 6.03
C LEU A 366 6.12 -1.33 5.84
N VAL A 367 6.77 -0.77 4.83
CA VAL A 367 6.37 0.51 4.27
C VAL A 367 5.56 0.24 3.03
N GLY A 368 4.33 0.72 2.99
CA GLY A 368 3.48 0.61 1.81
C GLY A 368 2.78 1.92 1.49
N ARG A 369 2.11 1.95 0.34
CA ARG A 369 1.43 3.15 -0.17
C ARG A 369 0.04 2.82 -0.65
N MET A 370 -0.85 3.79 -0.48
CA MET A 370 -2.21 3.74 -0.98
C MET A 370 -2.65 5.12 -1.46
N SER A 371 -3.46 5.18 -2.51
CA SER A 371 -3.91 6.43 -3.12
C SER A 371 -4.70 7.27 -2.14
N LYS A 372 -4.46 8.59 -2.07
CA LYS A 372 -5.29 9.52 -1.28
C LYS A 372 -6.72 9.62 -1.81
N LYS A 373 -6.91 9.28 -3.10
CA LYS A 373 -8.24 9.22 -3.73
C LYS A 373 -9.02 7.97 -3.32
N ASP A 374 -8.35 6.96 -2.77
CA ASP A 374 -9.00 5.74 -2.32
C ASP A 374 -9.62 5.94 -0.94
N LEU A 375 -10.94 5.75 -0.86
CA LEU A 375 -11.72 5.87 0.36
C LEU A 375 -11.33 4.83 1.43
N LEU A 376 -10.66 3.74 1.03
CA LEU A 376 -10.16 2.73 1.94
C LEU A 376 -8.86 3.13 2.64
N ALA A 377 -8.09 4.09 2.14
CA ALA A 377 -6.78 4.42 2.74
C ALA A 377 -6.91 4.89 4.20
N GLN A 378 -7.84 5.80 4.48
CA GLN A 378 -8.08 6.28 5.85
C GLN A 378 -8.69 5.19 6.75
N LYS A 379 -9.59 4.37 6.20
CA LYS A 379 -10.20 3.25 6.93
C LYS A 379 -9.18 2.17 7.27
N LEU A 380 -8.22 1.92 6.37
CA LEU A 380 -7.12 1.00 6.58
C LEU A 380 -6.21 1.49 7.71
N ALA A 381 -5.86 2.79 7.70
CA ALA A 381 -5.08 3.39 8.77
C ALA A 381 -5.76 3.19 10.13
N GLN A 382 -7.07 3.44 10.21
CA GLN A 382 -7.86 3.22 11.42
C GLN A 382 -7.88 1.74 11.83
N GLU A 383 -8.19 0.84 10.90
CA GLU A 383 -8.30 -0.59 11.17
C GLU A 383 -6.99 -1.19 11.68
N LEU A 384 -5.86 -0.84 11.06
CA LEU A 384 -4.54 -1.29 11.51
C LEU A 384 -4.14 -0.62 12.82
N GLY A 385 -4.51 0.65 13.02
CA GLY A 385 -4.27 1.40 14.24
C GLY A 385 -5.03 0.87 15.46
N GLU A 386 -6.19 0.24 15.26
CA GLU A 386 -6.94 -0.44 16.32
C GLU A 386 -6.32 -1.78 16.75
N ARG A 387 -5.41 -2.35 15.94
CA ARG A 387 -4.68 -3.60 16.22
C ARG A 387 -3.44 -3.36 17.09
N ILE A 388 -3.61 -2.60 18.18
CA ILE A 388 -2.55 -2.07 19.06
C ILE A 388 -1.64 -3.13 19.73
N ALA A 389 -2.08 -4.39 19.85
CA ALA A 389 -1.25 -5.46 20.37
C ALA A 389 -0.33 -6.09 19.32
N ARG A 390 -0.55 -5.79 18.03
CA ARG A 390 0.21 -6.34 16.92
C ARG A 390 0.96 -5.27 16.13
N PHE A 391 0.37 -4.09 15.95
CA PHE A 391 0.95 -3.05 15.11
C PHE A 391 1.19 -1.75 15.84
N GLN A 392 2.28 -1.10 15.46
CA GLN A 392 2.42 0.34 15.53
C GLN A 392 2.36 0.88 14.09
N VAL A 393 1.42 1.78 13.83
CA VAL A 393 1.12 2.28 12.49
C VAL A 393 1.36 3.78 12.46
N LEU A 394 2.13 4.24 11.47
CA LEU A 394 2.38 5.65 11.21
C LEU A 394 1.97 5.95 9.78
N VAL A 395 1.19 7.01 9.57
CA VAL A 395 0.73 7.41 8.25
C VAL A 395 1.23 8.82 7.95
N TYR A 396 2.01 8.94 6.88
CA TYR A 396 2.62 10.19 6.46
C TYR A 396 1.94 10.73 5.22
N ASP A 397 1.55 12.00 5.30
CA ASP A 397 1.26 12.83 4.13
C ASP A 397 2.49 13.70 3.84
N ARG A 398 3.12 13.47 2.70
CA ARG A 398 4.33 14.19 2.30
C ARG A 398 4.06 15.64 1.89
N GLU A 399 2.87 15.98 1.40
CA GLU A 399 2.55 17.35 0.99
C GLU A 399 2.50 18.31 2.17
N THR A 400 2.00 17.85 3.32
CA THR A 400 1.87 18.66 4.53
C THR A 400 3.18 18.82 5.30
N GLY A 401 4.29 18.29 4.76
CA GLY A 401 5.64 18.46 5.28
C GLY A 401 5.91 17.67 6.55
N ALA A 402 6.00 16.34 6.44
CA ALA A 402 6.45 15.38 7.47
C ALA A 402 5.76 15.48 8.85
N LYS A 403 4.76 16.34 9.02
CA LYS A 403 3.86 16.30 10.17
C LYS A 403 3.08 15.01 10.03
N GLU A 404 3.26 14.11 10.99
CA GLU A 404 2.38 12.98 11.21
C GLU A 404 0.95 13.50 11.04
N VAL A 405 0.21 12.92 10.08
CA VAL A 405 -1.20 13.25 9.99
C VAL A 405 -1.79 12.81 11.33
N PRO A 406 -2.57 13.64 12.03
CA PRO A 406 -3.11 13.34 13.35
C PRO A 406 -4.24 12.31 13.25
N MET A 407 -4.00 11.16 12.61
CA MET A 407 -4.99 10.11 12.41
C MET A 407 -4.86 9.00 13.45
N LEU A 408 -3.67 8.62 13.93
CA LEU A 408 -3.54 7.68 15.05
C LEU A 408 -2.16 7.73 15.72
N ASN A 409 -2.13 8.20 16.96
CA ASN A 409 -1.02 7.97 17.89
C ASN A 409 -1.38 6.77 18.77
N SER A 410 -0.80 5.60 18.52
CA SER A 410 -0.49 4.68 19.63
C SER A 410 0.99 4.82 19.95
N VAL A 411 1.37 6.01 20.45
CA VAL A 411 2.70 6.25 20.99
C VAL A 411 2.83 5.40 22.26
N SER A 412 3.52 4.26 22.15
CA SER A 412 4.19 3.67 23.31
C SER A 412 5.22 4.69 23.82
N ALA A 413 5.50 4.70 25.13
CA ALA A 413 6.36 5.67 25.83
C ALA A 413 7.78 5.93 25.26
N ASP A 414 8.22 5.17 24.24
CA ASP A 414 9.45 5.42 23.50
C ASP A 414 9.20 6.42 22.34
N ASN A 415 9.74 7.63 22.48
CA ASN A 415 9.69 8.70 21.46
C ASN A 415 10.32 8.34 20.10
N ASN A 416 10.92 7.15 19.95
CA ASN A 416 11.47 6.64 18.69
C ASN A 416 11.40 5.10 18.66
N PRO A 417 10.48 4.50 17.88
CA PRO A 417 10.35 3.06 17.84
C PRO A 417 11.57 2.38 17.21
N TRP A 418 12.02 1.31 17.86
CA TRP A 418 13.16 0.50 17.42
C TRP A 418 12.68 -0.69 16.58
N PHE A 419 13.54 -1.10 15.65
CA PHE A 419 13.35 -2.25 14.76
C PHE A 419 14.43 -3.28 14.95
N GLY A 420 15.64 -2.83 15.24
CA GLY A 420 16.78 -3.64 15.63
C GLY A 420 17.33 -3.07 16.94
N ARG A 421 17.61 -3.96 17.87
CA ARG A 421 18.38 -3.64 19.07
C ARG A 421 19.24 -4.81 19.49
N PHE A 422 20.34 -4.51 20.14
CA PHE A 422 21.24 -5.51 20.69
C PHE A 422 21.74 -5.13 22.08
N ARG A 423 22.18 -6.11 22.85
CA ARG A 423 22.88 -5.91 24.13
C ARG A 423 24.00 -6.94 24.25
N THR A 424 25.07 -6.57 24.93
CA THR A 424 26.28 -7.40 25.05
C THR A 424 26.70 -7.48 26.51
N ALA A 425 27.09 -8.68 26.96
CA ALA A 425 27.60 -8.93 28.31
C ALA A 425 28.77 -9.92 28.26
N SER A 426 29.53 -10.07 29.35
CA SER A 426 30.63 -11.05 29.40
C SER A 426 30.13 -12.49 29.51
N THR A 427 28.95 -12.68 30.10
CA THR A 427 28.27 -13.98 30.22
C THR A 427 26.81 -13.90 29.77
N LYS A 428 26.18 -15.05 29.49
CA LYS A 428 24.76 -15.09 29.10
C LYS A 428 23.85 -14.60 30.23
N ASP A 429 24.18 -14.91 31.48
CA ASP A 429 23.35 -14.57 32.64
C ASP A 429 23.35 -13.06 32.94
N GLU A 430 24.44 -12.38 32.59
CA GLU A 430 24.54 -10.92 32.70
C GLU A 430 23.77 -10.16 31.62
N LEU A 431 23.31 -10.82 30.54
CA LEU A 431 22.58 -10.12 29.47
C LEU A 431 21.32 -9.42 29.99
N SER A 432 20.58 -10.05 30.92
CA SER A 432 19.32 -9.50 31.41
C SER A 432 19.47 -8.14 32.10
N SER A 433 20.63 -7.83 32.68
CA SER A 433 20.91 -6.58 33.38
C SER A 433 21.51 -5.48 32.48
N GLN A 434 21.92 -5.80 31.25
CA GLN A 434 22.49 -4.83 30.32
C GLN A 434 21.41 -4.03 29.56
N PRO A 435 21.62 -2.72 29.32
CA PRO A 435 20.70 -1.89 28.54
C PRO A 435 20.73 -2.28 27.06
N TRP A 436 19.61 -2.02 26.38
CA TRP A 436 19.51 -2.21 24.94
C TRP A 436 20.15 -1.05 24.18
N THR A 437 20.93 -1.37 23.16
CA THR A 437 21.41 -0.42 22.14
C THR A 437 20.59 -0.59 20.88
N VAL A 438 19.95 0.49 20.41
CA VAL A 438 19.18 0.50 19.16
C VAL A 438 20.13 0.69 17.99
N ASP A 439 20.08 -0.22 17.01
CA ASP A 439 20.90 -0.13 15.80
C ASP A 439 20.09 0.16 14.54
N TRP A 440 18.77 -0.11 14.56
CA TRP A 440 17.84 0.27 13.50
C TRP A 440 16.58 0.90 14.08
N SER A 441 16.25 2.11 13.65
CA SER A 441 15.17 2.94 14.18
C SER A 441 14.27 3.48 13.07
N LEU A 442 13.18 4.16 13.45
CA LEU A 442 12.23 4.76 12.51
C LEU A 442 12.91 5.77 11.61
N LYS A 443 13.88 6.52 12.16
CA LYS A 443 14.69 7.47 11.40
C LYS A 443 15.36 6.81 10.19
N ASN A 444 15.92 5.60 10.37
CA ASN A 444 16.59 4.89 9.28
C ASN A 444 15.61 4.51 8.17
N ILE A 445 14.41 4.07 8.54
CA ILE A 445 13.35 3.75 7.57
C ILE A 445 12.90 5.01 6.83
N LEU A 446 12.67 6.10 7.54
CA LEU A 446 12.26 7.37 6.91
C LEU A 446 13.34 7.92 5.98
N GLU A 447 14.62 7.75 6.33
CA GLU A 447 15.75 8.05 5.44
C GLU A 447 15.70 7.17 4.19
N ASP A 448 15.54 5.85 4.30
CA ASP A 448 15.43 4.94 3.14
C ASP A 448 14.25 5.31 2.24
N VAL A 449 13.07 5.56 2.81
CA VAL A 449 11.88 5.96 2.07
C VAL A 449 12.09 7.32 1.39
N GLN A 450 12.82 8.24 2.04
CA GLN A 450 13.20 9.52 1.43
C GLN A 450 14.14 9.33 0.23
N HIS A 451 15.09 8.40 0.29
CA HIS A 451 15.95 8.07 -0.85
C HIS A 451 15.13 7.49 -2.01
N ILE A 452 14.25 6.51 -1.73
CA ILE A 452 13.36 5.91 -2.74
C ILE A 452 12.51 6.99 -3.39
N HIS A 453 11.89 7.87 -2.60
CA HIS A 453 11.10 8.97 -3.11
C HIS A 453 11.92 9.91 -4.00
N THR A 454 13.13 10.29 -3.57
CA THR A 454 13.97 11.23 -4.33
C THR A 454 14.44 10.65 -5.66
N LEU A 455 14.68 9.34 -5.72
CA LEU A 455 15.16 8.64 -6.91
C LEU A 455 14.04 8.19 -7.86
N ARG A 456 12.89 7.79 -7.33
CA ARG A 456 11.83 7.11 -8.09
C ARG A 456 10.51 7.88 -8.16
N ASP A 457 10.07 8.47 -7.05
CA ASP A 457 8.65 8.86 -6.86
C ASP A 457 8.43 10.37 -6.69
N ARG A 458 9.43 11.18 -7.05
CA ARG A 458 9.50 12.62 -6.75
C ARG A 458 8.22 13.39 -7.12
N ASN A 459 7.52 12.94 -8.14
CA ASN A 459 6.37 13.65 -8.73
C ASN A 459 5.02 13.08 -8.29
N MET A 460 5.01 11.98 -7.53
CA MET A 460 3.79 11.33 -7.04
C MET A 460 3.48 11.65 -5.58
N ALA A 461 4.29 12.49 -4.92
CA ALA A 461 4.18 12.77 -3.48
C ALA A 461 2.80 13.26 -3.03
N LYS A 462 2.00 13.78 -3.97
CA LYS A 462 0.65 14.31 -3.76
C LYS A 462 -0.44 13.25 -3.83
N ASP A 463 -0.14 12.10 -4.43
CA ASP A 463 -1.14 11.14 -4.85
C ASP A 463 -1.44 10.07 -3.79
N TYR A 464 -0.53 9.85 -2.84
CA TYR A 464 -0.60 8.72 -1.91
C TYR A 464 -0.27 9.09 -0.45
N TYR A 465 -0.66 8.20 0.46
CA TYR A 465 -0.16 8.15 1.83
C TYR A 465 0.94 7.09 1.96
N ASP A 466 2.00 7.39 2.72
CA ASP A 466 3.00 6.39 3.13
C ASP A 466 2.55 5.76 4.46
N PHE A 467 2.34 4.45 4.48
CA PHE A 467 2.04 3.65 5.67
C PHE A 467 3.33 3.00 6.16
N VAL A 468 3.74 3.29 7.39
CA VAL A 468 4.80 2.56 8.09
C VAL A 468 4.15 1.68 9.14
N ILE A 469 4.16 0.37 8.89
CA ILE A 469 3.55 -0.64 9.74
C ILE A 469 4.68 -1.42 10.41
N ILE A 470 4.71 -1.39 11.74
CA ILE A 470 5.73 -2.04 12.56
C ILE A 470 5.06 -3.16 13.32
N ASP A 471 5.57 -4.38 13.19
CA ASP A 471 5.14 -5.49 14.03
C ASP A 471 5.70 -5.32 15.45
N THR A 472 4.84 -5.23 16.45
CA THR A 472 5.25 -5.09 17.85
C THR A 472 5.82 -6.40 18.40
N ILE A 473 5.46 -7.52 17.79
CA ILE A 473 5.90 -8.87 18.18
C ILE A 473 7.33 -9.10 17.68
N VAL A 474 8.23 -9.38 18.62
CA VAL A 474 9.64 -9.67 18.31
C VAL A 474 9.73 -10.94 17.46
N THR A 475 10.42 -10.83 16.33
CA THR A 475 10.51 -11.90 15.34
C THR A 475 11.37 -13.04 15.90
N ILE A 476 10.82 -14.25 15.94
CA ILE A 476 11.56 -15.49 16.20
C ILE A 476 12.18 -15.95 14.87
N PRO A 477 13.37 -16.58 14.83
CA PRO A 477 14.03 -16.97 13.58
C PRO A 477 13.21 -17.84 12.60
N SER A 478 12.11 -18.44 13.05
CA SER A 478 11.21 -19.26 12.23
C SER A 478 9.99 -18.51 11.66
N LYS A 479 9.80 -17.24 11.98
CA LYS A 479 8.62 -16.48 11.55
C LYS A 479 8.80 -15.91 10.15
N THR A 480 7.95 -16.35 9.22
CA THR A 480 7.86 -15.77 7.87
C THR A 480 7.27 -14.37 7.90
N PHE A 481 7.71 -13.51 6.98
CA PHE A 481 7.13 -12.18 6.79
C PHE A 481 5.67 -12.29 6.32
N ASP A 482 4.71 -11.83 7.14
CA ASP A 482 3.26 -11.94 6.92
C ASP A 482 2.55 -10.57 6.79
N LEU A 483 3.27 -9.45 6.94
CA LEU A 483 2.64 -8.12 7.03
C LEU A 483 1.83 -7.73 5.78
N LEU A 484 2.24 -8.14 4.59
CA LEU A 484 1.47 -7.86 3.37
C LEU A 484 0.14 -8.63 3.35
N ASP A 485 0.14 -9.87 3.84
CA ASP A 485 -1.07 -10.69 3.93
C ASP A 485 -2.02 -10.14 5.00
N LEU A 486 -1.48 -9.63 6.11
CA LEU A 486 -2.26 -8.97 7.15
C LEU A 486 -2.89 -7.65 6.68
N VAL A 487 -2.20 -6.88 5.84
CA VAL A 487 -2.77 -5.69 5.19
C VAL A 487 -3.86 -6.10 4.19
N ALA A 488 -3.62 -7.15 3.41
CA ALA A 488 -4.61 -7.67 2.46
C ALA A 488 -5.89 -8.16 3.16
N ASP A 489 -5.76 -8.85 4.30
CA ASP A 489 -6.86 -9.25 5.18
C ASP A 489 -7.66 -8.04 5.69
N ALA A 490 -6.97 -7.01 6.21
CA ALA A 490 -7.62 -5.81 6.70
C ALA A 490 -8.41 -5.10 5.57
N LEU A 491 -7.87 -5.07 4.34
CA LEU A 491 -8.57 -4.52 3.19
C LEU A 491 -9.79 -5.34 2.77
N LEU A 492 -9.68 -6.68 2.79
CA LEU A 492 -10.82 -7.57 2.52
C LEU A 492 -11.96 -7.30 3.50
N LYS A 493 -11.63 -7.22 4.80
CA LYS A 493 -12.57 -6.91 5.88
C LYS A 493 -13.29 -5.58 5.67
N LEU A 494 -12.53 -4.53 5.37
CA LEU A 494 -13.09 -3.20 5.11
C LEU A 494 -13.99 -3.17 3.87
N ASN A 495 -13.77 -4.10 2.93
CA ASN A 495 -14.58 -4.29 1.75
C ASN A 495 -15.69 -5.35 1.93
N ARG A 496 -16.00 -5.74 3.18
CA ARG A 496 -17.03 -6.74 3.55
C ARG A 496 -16.73 -8.15 3.06
N ASP A 497 -15.45 -8.53 3.07
CA ASP A 497 -14.93 -9.85 2.73
C ASP A 497 -15.47 -10.39 1.39
N PRO A 498 -15.24 -9.69 0.27
CA PRO A 498 -15.65 -10.19 -1.04
C PRO A 498 -14.89 -11.50 -1.33
N PRO A 499 -15.50 -12.45 -2.07
CA PRO A 499 -14.79 -13.62 -2.54
C PRO A 499 -13.51 -13.21 -3.28
N TYR A 500 -12.42 -13.94 -3.05
CA TYR A 500 -11.11 -13.64 -3.65
C TYR A 500 -11.18 -13.48 -5.19
N ARG A 501 -11.98 -14.32 -5.85
CA ARG A 501 -12.26 -14.26 -7.29
C ARG A 501 -12.89 -12.93 -7.71
N GLU A 502 -13.75 -12.34 -6.89
CA GLU A 502 -14.38 -11.05 -7.19
C GLU A 502 -13.37 -9.90 -7.12
N VAL A 503 -12.43 -9.95 -6.17
CA VAL A 503 -11.35 -8.96 -6.07
C VAL A 503 -10.48 -8.97 -7.34
N LEU A 504 -10.06 -10.16 -7.76
CA LEU A 504 -9.30 -10.34 -9.01
C LEU A 504 -10.09 -9.90 -10.24
N ARG A 505 -11.37 -10.30 -10.33
CA ARG A 505 -12.25 -9.89 -11.44
C ARG A 505 -12.33 -8.38 -11.56
N LYS A 506 -12.56 -7.66 -10.46
CA LYS A 506 -12.62 -6.18 -10.44
C LYS A 506 -11.29 -5.56 -10.88
N ALA A 507 -10.16 -6.11 -10.43
CA ALA A 507 -8.85 -5.60 -10.82
C ALA A 507 -8.54 -5.84 -12.30
N ILE A 508 -8.86 -7.03 -12.84
CA ILE A 508 -8.74 -7.36 -14.27
C ILE A 508 -9.61 -6.43 -15.11
N GLN A 509 -10.89 -6.27 -14.75
CA GLN A 509 -11.81 -5.38 -15.47
C GLN A 509 -11.36 -3.91 -15.45
N LYS A 510 -10.68 -3.49 -14.39
CA LYS A 510 -10.20 -2.12 -14.22
C LYS A 510 -8.90 -1.83 -14.99
N HIS A 511 -8.00 -2.80 -15.09
CA HIS A 511 -6.63 -2.56 -15.55
C HIS A 511 -6.23 -3.31 -16.83
N ALA A 512 -6.84 -4.45 -17.13
CA ALA A 512 -6.54 -5.21 -18.34
C ALA A 512 -7.20 -4.59 -19.59
N PRO A 513 -6.57 -4.68 -20.78
CA PRO A 513 -7.16 -4.23 -22.04
C PRO A 513 -8.52 -4.90 -22.28
N ALA A 514 -9.53 -4.12 -22.69
CA ALA A 514 -10.89 -4.62 -22.88
C ALA A 514 -10.96 -5.85 -23.81
N GLU A 515 -10.15 -5.87 -24.86
CA GLU A 515 -10.06 -6.94 -25.86
C GLU A 515 -9.53 -8.28 -25.28
N GLU A 516 -8.79 -8.22 -24.17
CA GLU A 516 -8.18 -9.39 -23.54
C GLU A 516 -8.86 -9.79 -22.22
N GLN A 517 -9.80 -8.98 -21.72
CA GLN A 517 -10.44 -9.21 -20.42
C GLN A 517 -11.11 -10.58 -20.36
N ASP A 518 -11.83 -10.99 -21.40
CA ASP A 518 -12.52 -12.28 -21.44
C ASP A 518 -11.54 -13.45 -21.24
N ARG A 519 -10.36 -13.40 -21.88
CA ARG A 519 -9.32 -14.42 -21.72
C ARG A 519 -8.77 -14.48 -20.30
N TYR A 520 -8.53 -13.33 -19.67
CA TYR A 520 -8.07 -13.28 -18.28
C TYR A 520 -9.15 -13.79 -17.32
N LEU A 521 -10.41 -13.46 -17.57
CA LEU A 521 -11.55 -13.93 -16.78
C LEU A 521 -11.78 -15.43 -16.96
N GLU A 522 -11.66 -15.98 -18.16
CA GLU A 522 -11.69 -17.43 -18.40
C GLU A 522 -10.58 -18.16 -17.65
N ALA A 523 -9.34 -17.64 -17.69
CA ALA A 523 -8.23 -18.20 -16.92
C ALA A 523 -8.50 -18.14 -15.40
N LEU A 524 -9.12 -17.06 -14.92
CA LEU A 524 -9.53 -16.90 -13.53
C LEU A 524 -10.57 -17.95 -13.10
N GLU A 525 -11.49 -18.32 -13.99
CA GLU A 525 -12.49 -19.36 -13.71
C GLU A 525 -11.85 -20.75 -13.55
N GLN A 526 -10.74 -21.01 -14.26
CA GLN A 526 -9.96 -22.24 -14.19
C GLN A 526 -9.00 -22.30 -12.98
N MET A 527 -8.71 -21.16 -12.33
CA MET A 527 -7.85 -21.13 -11.16
C MET A 527 -8.52 -21.75 -9.93
N ASN A 528 -7.79 -22.66 -9.26
CA ASN A 528 -8.18 -23.19 -7.97
C ASN A 528 -7.59 -22.34 -6.85
N PHE A 529 -8.44 -21.54 -6.19
CA PHE A 529 -8.05 -20.68 -5.06
C PHE A 529 -7.98 -21.42 -3.72
N GLY A 530 -8.23 -22.73 -3.69
CA GLY A 530 -8.17 -23.53 -2.48
C GLY A 530 -9.16 -23.06 -1.39
N PRO A 531 -8.83 -23.24 -0.09
CA PRO A 531 -9.69 -22.89 1.04
C PRO A 531 -10.03 -21.39 1.17
N LEU A 532 -9.28 -20.51 0.48
CA LEU A 532 -9.52 -19.06 0.46
C LEU A 532 -10.80 -18.66 -0.30
N ALA A 533 -11.43 -19.61 -1.00
CA ALA A 533 -12.68 -19.40 -1.75
C ALA A 533 -13.95 -19.67 -0.95
N LEU A 534 -13.85 -20.15 0.30
CA LEU A 534 -15.04 -20.42 1.10
C LEU A 534 -15.68 -19.10 1.56
N PRO A 535 -17.00 -18.93 1.39
CA PRO A 535 -17.69 -17.74 1.89
C PRO A 535 -17.47 -17.59 3.39
N VAL A 536 -17.23 -16.35 3.84
CA VAL A 536 -17.14 -16.04 5.26
C VAL A 536 -18.43 -16.51 5.93
N PRO A 537 -18.35 -17.19 7.09
CA PRO A 537 -19.54 -17.66 7.79
C PRO A 537 -20.51 -16.50 8.02
N THR A 538 -21.79 -16.74 7.74
CA THR A 538 -22.88 -15.83 8.11
C THR A 538 -22.69 -15.38 9.56
N PRO A 539 -22.85 -14.10 9.90
CA PRO A 539 -22.70 -13.62 11.28
C PRO A 539 -23.61 -14.44 12.19
N CYS A 540 -23.02 -15.35 12.94
CA CYS A 540 -23.74 -16.10 13.95
C CYS A 540 -24.16 -15.11 15.03
N GLN A 541 -25.47 -14.89 15.16
CA GLN A 541 -26.01 -14.18 16.31
C GLN A 541 -25.90 -15.13 17.51
N TYR A 542 -24.81 -15.03 18.28
CA TYR A 542 -24.59 -15.78 19.54
C TYR A 542 -25.42 -15.22 20.72
N LEU A 543 -26.53 -14.54 20.40
CA LEU A 543 -27.53 -14.05 21.33
C LEU A 543 -28.28 -15.23 21.99
N GLY A 544 -27.78 -15.65 23.15
CA GLY A 544 -28.58 -16.22 24.25
C GLY A 544 -29.06 -17.67 24.13
N ASN A 545 -28.95 -18.32 22.96
CA ASN A 545 -29.39 -19.71 22.79
C ASN A 545 -28.25 -20.70 22.54
N ARG A 546 -27.07 -20.23 22.12
CA ARG A 546 -25.94 -21.12 21.87
C ARG A 546 -25.03 -21.20 23.10
N VAL A 547 -24.85 -22.43 23.54
CA VAL A 547 -23.91 -22.87 24.57
C VAL A 547 -22.80 -23.61 23.84
N ARG A 548 -21.57 -23.63 24.36
CA ARG A 548 -20.50 -24.46 23.77
C ARG A 548 -20.94 -25.92 23.70
N CYS A 549 -20.41 -26.65 22.72
CA CYS A 549 -20.60 -28.08 22.61
C CYS A 549 -20.22 -28.78 23.92
N TRP A 550 -21.09 -29.68 24.36
CA TRP A 550 -20.99 -30.38 25.64
C TRP A 550 -19.78 -31.32 25.70
N ASP A 551 -19.58 -32.09 24.62
CA ASP A 551 -18.47 -33.00 24.44
C ASP A 551 -17.43 -32.31 23.56
N PRO A 552 -16.44 -31.61 24.14
CA PRO A 552 -15.33 -31.12 23.35
C PRO A 552 -14.60 -32.32 22.72
N PRO A 553 -13.99 -32.15 21.54
CA PRO A 553 -13.21 -33.23 20.95
C PRO A 553 -12.08 -33.64 21.90
N ASP A 554 -11.71 -34.93 21.90
CA ASP A 554 -10.60 -35.47 22.71
C ASP A 554 -9.27 -34.71 22.48
N THR A 555 -9.18 -34.03 21.34
CA THR A 555 -8.04 -33.21 20.93
C THR A 555 -8.04 -31.79 21.51
N LEU A 556 -9.06 -31.36 22.25
CA LEU A 556 -9.17 -30.00 22.79
C LEU A 556 -7.95 -29.64 23.63
N HIS A 557 -7.53 -30.51 24.54
CA HIS A 557 -6.40 -30.24 25.43
C HIS A 557 -5.10 -30.03 24.64
N ALA A 558 -4.87 -30.87 23.62
CA ALA A 558 -3.72 -30.72 22.72
C ALA A 558 -3.78 -29.41 21.91
N HIS A 559 -4.95 -29.01 21.42
CA HIS A 559 -5.16 -27.75 20.70
C HIS A 559 -4.92 -26.52 21.58
N LEU A 560 -5.43 -26.52 22.81
CA LEU A 560 -5.22 -25.43 23.76
C LEU A 560 -3.76 -25.32 24.18
N GLN A 561 -3.11 -26.45 24.49
CA GLN A 561 -1.67 -26.47 24.81
C GLN A 561 -0.81 -26.01 23.63
N ALA A 562 -1.12 -26.42 22.40
CA ALA A 562 -0.40 -25.98 21.21
C ALA A 562 -0.53 -24.45 21.03
N SER A 563 -1.72 -23.90 21.31
CA SER A 563 -1.99 -22.46 21.20
C SER A 563 -1.31 -21.63 22.31
N SER A 564 -1.07 -22.22 23.48
CA SER A 564 -0.38 -21.54 24.60
C SER A 564 1.14 -21.49 24.45
N ARG A 565 1.74 -22.27 23.54
CA ARG A 565 3.20 -22.36 23.35
C ARG A 565 3.75 -21.26 22.44
N ASP A 566 3.47 -19.98 22.71
CA ASP A 566 4.07 -18.74 22.13
C ASP A 566 4.27 -18.60 20.60
N SER A 567 4.11 -19.65 19.81
CA SER A 567 4.01 -19.61 18.35
C SER A 567 2.60 -19.19 18.04
N LEU A 568 2.43 -17.99 17.48
CA LEU A 568 1.17 -17.56 16.90
C LEU A 568 0.71 -18.67 15.94
N PRO A 569 -0.43 -19.35 16.21
CA PRO A 569 -0.96 -20.30 15.26
C PRO A 569 -1.25 -19.56 13.96
N VAL A 570 -1.00 -20.22 12.82
CA VAL A 570 -1.50 -19.74 11.53
C VAL A 570 -3.02 -19.83 11.61
N ILE A 571 -3.65 -18.69 11.87
CA ILE A 571 -5.10 -18.61 12.03
C ILE A 571 -5.70 -18.38 10.66
N SER A 572 -6.68 -19.20 10.30
CA SER A 572 -7.39 -19.04 9.03
C SER A 572 -8.25 -17.78 9.06
N LEU A 573 -8.50 -17.18 7.89
CA LEU A 573 -9.41 -16.03 7.75
C LEU A 573 -10.78 -16.31 8.39
N ARG A 574 -11.28 -17.53 8.21
CA ARG A 574 -12.55 -17.99 8.79
C ARG A 574 -12.55 -17.93 10.31
N GLU A 575 -11.49 -18.44 10.95
CA GLU A 575 -11.36 -18.41 12.41
C GLU A 575 -11.21 -16.97 12.93
N SER A 576 -10.46 -16.11 12.23
CA SER A 576 -10.31 -14.70 12.58
C SER A 576 -11.66 -13.97 12.60
N ARG A 577 -12.45 -14.12 11.52
CA ARG A 577 -13.79 -13.52 11.42
C ARG A 577 -14.77 -14.10 12.43
N PHE A 578 -14.69 -15.40 12.71
CA PHE A 578 -15.48 -16.03 13.76
C PHE A 578 -15.19 -15.41 15.13
N ILE A 579 -13.92 -15.31 15.52
CA ILE A 579 -13.48 -14.70 16.77
C ILE A 579 -13.94 -13.25 16.85
N GLU A 580 -13.76 -12.47 15.78
CA GLU A 580 -14.20 -11.08 15.74
C GLU A 580 -15.70 -10.95 15.95
N ASN A 581 -16.52 -11.73 15.24
CA ASN A 581 -17.98 -11.67 15.36
C ASN A 581 -18.44 -11.95 16.79
N VAL A 582 -17.86 -12.97 17.44
CA VAL A 582 -18.15 -13.29 18.84
C VAL A 582 -17.71 -12.15 19.75
N VAL A 583 -16.50 -11.62 19.60
CA VAL A 583 -15.99 -10.55 20.46
C VAL A 583 -16.77 -9.25 20.28
N SER A 584 -17.20 -8.93 19.05
CA SER A 584 -18.07 -7.80 18.76
C SER A 584 -19.43 -7.94 19.44
N ASP A 585 -20.00 -9.15 19.47
CA ASP A 585 -21.24 -9.45 20.20
C ASP A 585 -21.05 -9.25 21.71
N LEU A 586 -19.96 -9.78 22.29
CA LEU A 586 -19.60 -9.59 23.70
C LEU A 586 -19.42 -8.11 24.07
N GLU A 587 -18.80 -7.32 23.18
CA GLU A 587 -18.62 -5.88 23.35
C GLU A 587 -19.97 -5.15 23.32
N SER A 588 -20.84 -5.47 22.35
CA SER A 588 -22.16 -4.85 22.23
C SER A 588 -23.08 -5.08 23.45
N HIS A 589 -22.85 -6.18 24.18
CA HIS A 589 -23.55 -6.52 25.42
C HIS A 589 -22.84 -6.05 26.70
N GLY A 590 -21.71 -5.34 26.57
CA GLY A 590 -20.95 -4.82 27.71
C GLY A 590 -20.22 -5.89 28.54
N VAL A 591 -20.07 -7.11 28.00
CA VAL A 591 -19.33 -8.23 28.63
C VAL A 591 -17.82 -7.95 28.60
N VAL A 592 -17.35 -7.31 27.54
CA VAL A 592 -15.97 -6.86 27.35
C VAL A 592 -15.95 -5.39 26.92
N THR A 593 -14.79 -4.75 26.99
CA THR A 593 -14.58 -3.39 26.49
C THR A 593 -13.28 -3.32 25.72
N ARG A 594 -13.30 -2.80 24.49
CA ARG A 594 -12.11 -2.57 23.69
C ARG A 594 -11.19 -1.54 24.34
N LEU A 595 -9.88 -1.80 24.27
CA LEU A 595 -8.84 -0.89 24.76
C LEU A 595 -8.24 -0.10 23.60
N THR A 596 -7.91 1.16 23.87
CA THR A 596 -7.23 2.08 22.93
C THR A 596 -5.73 2.23 23.25
N ALA A 597 -5.31 1.75 24.42
CA ALA A 597 -3.92 1.75 24.87
C ALA A 597 -3.44 0.32 25.11
N TYR A 598 -2.16 0.08 24.84
CA TYR A 598 -1.58 -1.24 25.00
C TYR A 598 -1.54 -1.63 26.48
N GLU A 599 -2.12 -2.79 26.78
CA GLU A 599 -2.01 -3.48 28.06
C GLU A 599 -1.61 -4.93 27.78
N PRO A 600 -0.66 -5.51 28.53
CA PRO A 600 -0.22 -6.89 28.31
C PRO A 600 -1.40 -7.88 28.38
N PRO A 601 -1.71 -8.62 27.30
CA PRO A 601 -2.77 -9.60 27.32
C PRO A 601 -2.35 -10.87 28.07
N LEU A 602 -3.29 -11.47 28.81
CA LEU A 602 -3.09 -12.74 29.54
C LEU A 602 -3.44 -13.98 28.70
N THR A 603 -4.23 -13.79 27.65
CA THR A 603 -4.72 -14.86 26.80
C THR A 603 -5.05 -14.35 25.38
N MET A 604 -5.20 -15.29 24.46
CA MET A 604 -5.69 -15.08 23.10
C MET A 604 -6.73 -16.16 22.81
N PRO A 605 -7.93 -15.79 22.33
CA PRO A 605 -9.00 -16.74 22.13
C PRO A 605 -8.67 -17.70 20.98
N VAL A 606 -9.11 -18.95 21.12
CA VAL A 606 -8.92 -20.04 20.17
C VAL A 606 -10.29 -20.57 19.75
N ALA A 607 -10.47 -20.73 18.44
CA ALA A 607 -11.65 -21.38 17.89
C ALA A 607 -11.41 -22.90 17.82
N VAL A 608 -12.35 -23.69 18.32
CA VAL A 608 -12.30 -25.16 18.27
C VAL A 608 -13.64 -25.67 17.78
N ARG A 609 -13.63 -26.57 16.79
CA ARG A 609 -14.86 -27.18 16.29
C ARG A 609 -15.37 -28.22 17.30
N GLY A 610 -16.60 -28.01 17.78
CA GLY A 610 -17.33 -28.96 18.61
C GLY A 610 -17.77 -30.20 17.84
N MET A 611 -18.19 -31.23 18.58
CA MET A 611 -18.71 -32.47 18.01
C MET A 611 -20.04 -32.28 17.28
N ASP A 612 -20.76 -31.19 17.56
CA ASP A 612 -21.95 -30.74 16.83
C ASP A 612 -21.63 -30.12 15.44
N GLY A 613 -20.35 -30.03 15.09
CA GLY A 613 -19.85 -29.49 13.82
C GLY A 613 -19.72 -27.96 13.81
N LEU A 614 -20.04 -27.28 14.91
CA LEU A 614 -19.99 -25.83 15.01
C LEU A 614 -18.73 -25.34 15.73
N ASP A 615 -18.26 -24.13 15.41
CA ASP A 615 -17.02 -23.58 15.99
C ASP A 615 -17.31 -22.87 17.33
N ASP A 616 -16.56 -23.20 18.39
CA ASP A 616 -16.66 -22.67 19.75
C ASP A 616 -15.41 -21.91 20.19
N LEU A 617 -15.59 -20.90 21.03
CA LEU A 617 -14.50 -20.02 21.47
C LEU A 617 -14.00 -20.34 22.87
N TYR A 618 -12.70 -20.52 23.03
CA TYR A 618 -12.02 -20.79 24.31
C TYR A 618 -10.90 -19.79 24.59
N PHE A 619 -10.67 -19.49 25.87
CA PHE A 619 -9.64 -18.55 26.34
C PHE A 619 -8.62 -19.27 27.22
N PRO A 620 -7.51 -19.80 26.66
CA PRO A 620 -6.50 -20.50 27.45
C PRO A 620 -5.68 -19.52 28.31
N TYR A 621 -5.81 -19.59 29.63
CA TYR A 621 -5.00 -18.80 30.56
C TYR A 621 -3.78 -19.60 31.04
N ASN A 622 -2.59 -19.03 30.89
CA ASN A 622 -1.37 -19.61 31.43
C ASN A 622 -0.94 -18.88 32.71
N LEU A 623 -1.61 -19.19 33.83
CA LEU A 623 -1.31 -18.60 35.14
C LEU A 623 -0.30 -19.44 35.96
N GLY A 624 0.32 -20.46 35.35
CA GLY A 624 1.19 -21.42 36.03
C GLY A 624 0.42 -22.46 36.86
N PRO A 625 1.12 -23.37 37.56
CA PRO A 625 0.49 -24.35 38.43
C PRO A 625 -0.18 -23.65 39.61
N MET A 626 -1.52 -23.69 39.64
CA MET A 626 -2.31 -23.22 40.76
C MET A 626 -2.34 -24.31 41.84
N ASP A 627 -1.95 -23.98 43.07
CA ASP A 627 -2.05 -24.90 44.20
C ASP A 627 -3.52 -25.01 44.66
N GLU A 628 -4.21 -26.07 44.24
CA GLU A 628 -5.57 -26.35 44.70
C GLU A 628 -5.66 -26.56 46.21
N HIS A 629 -4.57 -26.96 46.87
CA HIS A 629 -4.52 -27.11 48.32
C HIS A 629 -4.58 -25.77 49.04
N ALA A 630 -4.10 -24.69 48.43
CA ALA A 630 -4.21 -23.33 48.97
C ALA A 630 -5.65 -22.80 49.02
N VAL A 631 -6.58 -23.43 48.28
CA VAL A 631 -8.00 -23.05 48.23
C VAL A 631 -8.83 -23.81 49.28
N ARG A 632 -8.31 -24.91 49.84
CA ARG A 632 -9.01 -25.69 50.90
C ARG A 632 -9.18 -24.85 52.17
N GLY A 633 -10.36 -24.89 52.77
CA GLY A 633 -10.72 -24.10 53.96
C GLY A 633 -11.03 -22.62 53.71
N THR A 634 -11.04 -22.15 52.46
CA THR A 634 -11.40 -20.77 52.10
C THR A 634 -12.90 -20.65 51.76
N MET A 635 -13.40 -19.42 51.53
CA MET A 635 -14.77 -19.21 51.00
C MET A 635 -15.02 -19.84 49.62
N LEU A 636 -13.96 -20.28 48.92
CA LEU A 636 -14.02 -20.97 47.63
C LEU A 636 -13.94 -22.50 47.78
N ASP A 637 -13.88 -23.00 49.02
CA ASP A 637 -13.91 -24.43 49.34
C ASP A 637 -15.38 -24.92 49.35
N PRO A 638 -15.74 -25.92 48.55
CA PRO A 638 -17.13 -26.39 48.40
C PRO A 638 -17.69 -27.15 49.62
N SER A 639 -17.30 -26.87 50.86
CA SER A 639 -17.66 -27.68 52.04
C SER A 639 -19.12 -27.52 52.54
N ARG A 640 -20.10 -27.23 51.67
CA ARG A 640 -21.51 -27.10 52.07
C ARG A 640 -22.29 -28.41 51.91
N PRO A 641 -23.21 -28.75 52.84
CA PRO A 641 -23.83 -30.08 52.94
C PRO A 641 -24.81 -30.47 51.80
N PHE A 642 -24.91 -29.71 50.71
CA PHE A 642 -25.86 -29.94 49.61
C PHE A 642 -25.23 -29.58 48.24
N ASP A 643 -24.06 -30.14 47.94
CA ASP A 643 -23.31 -29.82 46.71
C ASP A 643 -23.96 -30.33 45.43
N ASN A 644 -25.00 -31.16 45.52
CA ASN A 644 -25.77 -31.61 44.37
C ASN A 644 -27.26 -31.29 44.53
N LEU A 645 -27.92 -31.06 43.38
CA LEU A 645 -29.34 -30.69 43.33
C LEU A 645 -30.25 -31.83 43.81
N ALA A 646 -29.82 -33.08 43.69
CA ALA A 646 -30.59 -34.25 44.11
C ALA A 646 -30.74 -34.31 45.64
N ASP A 647 -29.67 -34.13 46.39
CA ASP A 647 -29.66 -34.13 47.84
C ASP A 647 -30.48 -32.97 48.40
N PHE A 648 -30.35 -31.78 47.80
CA PHE A 648 -31.17 -30.64 48.17
C PHE A 648 -32.67 -30.92 47.96
N THR A 649 -33.06 -31.42 46.79
CA THR A 649 -34.47 -31.67 46.48
C THR A 649 -35.06 -32.80 47.33
N ALA A 650 -34.30 -33.88 47.57
CA ALA A 650 -34.71 -34.96 48.45
C ALA A 650 -34.91 -34.49 49.90
N ALA A 651 -33.96 -33.71 50.43
CA ALA A 651 -34.06 -33.15 51.78
C ALA A 651 -35.23 -32.17 51.91
N TYR A 652 -35.42 -31.30 50.90
CA TYR A 652 -36.52 -30.35 50.89
C TYR A 652 -37.88 -31.05 50.77
N GLN A 653 -38.00 -32.06 49.90
CA GLN A 653 -39.22 -32.84 49.74
C GLN A 653 -39.55 -33.67 50.99
N HIS A 654 -38.53 -34.18 51.69
CA HIS A 654 -38.74 -34.85 52.97
C HIS A 654 -39.35 -33.91 54.02
N ALA A 655 -38.85 -32.66 54.09
CA ALA A 655 -39.43 -31.63 54.96
C ALA A 655 -40.79 -31.10 54.47
N HIS A 656 -41.05 -31.16 53.16
CA HIS A 656 -42.24 -30.63 52.50
C HIS A 656 -42.80 -31.64 51.47
N PRO A 657 -43.57 -32.66 51.88
CA PRO A 657 -43.99 -33.75 50.99
C PRO A 657 -44.84 -33.33 49.79
N ALA A 658 -45.52 -32.19 49.88
CA ALA A 658 -46.34 -31.62 48.79
C ALA A 658 -45.54 -30.71 47.84
N ALA A 659 -44.22 -30.56 48.04
CA ALA A 659 -43.38 -29.74 47.19
C ALA A 659 -43.32 -30.30 45.76
N VAL A 660 -43.50 -29.41 44.79
CA VAL A 660 -43.25 -29.66 43.37
C VAL A 660 -42.08 -28.80 42.93
N PHE A 661 -41.28 -29.33 42.02
CA PHE A 661 -40.06 -28.68 41.56
C PHE A 661 -40.04 -28.54 40.05
N ALA A 662 -39.25 -27.59 39.58
CA ALA A 662 -38.88 -27.44 38.19
C ALA A 662 -37.37 -27.29 38.06
N LYS A 663 -36.78 -28.02 37.11
CA LYS A 663 -35.40 -27.82 36.69
C LYS A 663 -35.36 -26.68 35.67
N GLY A 664 -34.66 -25.61 36.01
CA GLY A 664 -34.42 -24.46 35.14
C GLY A 664 -32.94 -24.17 34.98
N SER A 665 -32.64 -23.07 34.30
CA SER A 665 -31.28 -22.55 34.15
C SER A 665 -31.23 -21.04 34.26
N ILE A 666 -30.08 -20.50 34.66
CA ILE A 666 -29.78 -19.07 34.51
C ILE A 666 -29.22 -18.83 33.11
N ARG A 667 -29.69 -17.78 32.44
CA ARG A 667 -29.13 -17.34 31.16
C ARG A 667 -27.78 -16.67 31.42
N VAL A 668 -26.77 -17.12 30.71
CA VAL A 668 -25.39 -16.64 30.80
C VAL A 668 -25.00 -15.92 29.51
N HIS A 669 -23.96 -15.10 29.58
CA HIS A 669 -23.33 -14.57 28.37
C HIS A 669 -22.51 -15.68 27.71
N TYR A 670 -22.35 -15.62 26.38
CA TYR A 670 -21.44 -16.55 25.70
C TYR A 670 -20.01 -16.36 26.25
N CYS A 671 -19.37 -17.43 26.71
CA CYS A 671 -18.03 -17.42 27.33
C CYS A 671 -17.89 -16.70 28.70
N ALA A 672 -18.96 -16.21 29.34
CA ALA A 672 -18.85 -15.52 30.63
C ALA A 672 -19.99 -15.77 31.61
N TRP A 673 -19.63 -15.85 32.90
CA TRP A 673 -20.58 -15.91 34.01
C TRP A 673 -21.33 -14.58 34.13
N PRO A 674 -22.63 -14.59 34.52
CA PRO A 674 -23.43 -13.38 34.69
C PRO A 674 -23.07 -12.68 36.01
N MET A 675 -21.79 -12.40 36.20
CA MET A 675 -21.21 -11.82 37.40
C MET A 675 -20.24 -10.70 37.00
N PRO A 676 -20.39 -9.49 37.56
CA PRO A 676 -19.40 -8.42 37.36
C PRO A 676 -18.02 -8.86 37.85
N MET A 677 -16.98 -8.39 37.18
CA MET A 677 -15.61 -8.58 37.66
C MET A 677 -15.42 -8.02 39.07
N LEU A 678 -14.84 -8.83 39.96
CA LEU A 678 -14.52 -8.41 41.33
C LEU A 678 -13.50 -7.25 41.31
N ARG A 679 -13.82 -6.14 41.97
CA ARG A 679 -12.89 -5.01 42.13
C ARG A 679 -12.02 -5.25 43.37
N GLY A 680 -10.69 -5.26 43.24
CA GLY A 680 -9.79 -5.13 44.39
C GLY A 680 -8.95 -6.34 44.83
N GLY A 681 -8.58 -7.27 43.94
CA GLY A 681 -7.57 -8.30 44.24
C GLY A 681 -6.31 -8.13 43.38
N HIS A 682 -5.16 -8.65 43.83
CA HIS A 682 -3.91 -8.70 43.05
C HIS A 682 -4.04 -9.46 41.70
N CYS A 683 -5.13 -10.20 41.49
CA CYS A 683 -5.49 -10.86 40.21
C CYS A 683 -6.50 -10.06 39.35
N ALA A 684 -7.03 -8.92 39.83
CA ALA A 684 -8.16 -8.21 39.22
C ALA A 684 -7.79 -6.88 38.56
N SER A 685 -6.51 -6.51 38.49
CA SER A 685 -6.05 -5.43 37.61
C SER A 685 -6.09 -5.90 36.16
N GLY A 686 -7.29 -5.83 35.56
CA GLY A 686 -7.55 -5.99 34.13
C GLY A 686 -7.25 -7.38 33.56
N LEU A 687 -8.24 -8.28 33.55
CA LEU A 687 -8.16 -9.46 32.67
C LEU A 687 -8.28 -9.00 31.22
N VAL A 688 -7.14 -8.82 30.57
CA VAL A 688 -7.03 -8.39 29.17
C VAL A 688 -6.73 -9.59 28.30
N PHE A 689 -7.39 -9.65 27.14
CA PHE A 689 -7.06 -10.61 26.08
C PHE A 689 -6.82 -9.87 24.77
N ARG A 690 -6.05 -10.49 23.88
CA ARG A 690 -5.86 -10.02 22.50
C ARG A 690 -6.60 -10.90 21.52
N THR A 691 -7.19 -10.33 20.48
CA THR A 691 -7.64 -11.12 19.32
C THR A 691 -6.43 -11.51 18.45
N PRO A 692 -6.57 -12.51 17.57
CA PRO A 692 -5.55 -12.87 16.58
C PRO A 692 -5.05 -11.69 15.73
N GLU A 693 -5.96 -10.80 15.35
CA GLU A 693 -5.67 -9.60 14.57
C GLU A 693 -4.86 -8.57 15.36
N GLY A 694 -4.81 -8.67 16.69
CA GLY A 694 -4.07 -7.76 17.57
C GLY A 694 -4.91 -6.68 18.25
N ARG A 695 -6.24 -6.80 18.31
CA ARG A 695 -7.08 -5.89 19.10
C ARG A 695 -7.09 -6.32 20.56
N LEU A 696 -7.14 -5.36 21.49
CA LEU A 696 -7.18 -5.64 22.92
C LEU A 696 -8.56 -5.39 23.51
N TYR A 697 -8.96 -6.29 24.40
CA TYR A 697 -10.23 -6.23 25.12
C TYR A 697 -10.03 -6.55 26.59
N ARG A 698 -10.79 -5.87 27.44
CA ARG A 698 -10.84 -6.12 28.88
C ARG A 698 -12.18 -6.73 29.27
N TRP A 699 -12.14 -7.81 30.04
CA TRP A 699 -13.33 -8.39 30.64
C TRP A 699 -14.01 -7.45 31.66
N LYS A 700 -15.33 -7.30 31.55
CA LYS A 700 -16.20 -6.63 32.54
C LYS A 700 -16.96 -7.61 33.40
N THR A 701 -17.15 -8.83 32.90
CA THR A 701 -17.75 -9.97 33.61
C THR A 701 -16.73 -11.08 33.80
N LEU A 702 -16.98 -11.99 34.74
CA LEU A 702 -16.09 -13.12 35.01
C LEU A 702 -16.09 -14.13 33.84
N PRO A 703 -14.98 -14.35 33.12
CA PRO A 703 -14.91 -15.31 32.01
C PRO A 703 -14.97 -16.76 32.50
N PHE A 704 -15.51 -17.67 31.68
CA PHE A 704 -15.64 -19.09 32.05
C PHE A 704 -14.31 -19.81 32.22
N ASP A 705 -13.37 -19.56 31.32
CA ASP A 705 -12.12 -20.32 31.21
C ASP A 705 -11.04 -19.84 32.20
N LEU A 706 -11.33 -18.81 32.99
CA LEU A 706 -10.41 -18.39 34.04
C LEU A 706 -10.34 -19.47 35.12
N PRO A 707 -9.13 -19.89 35.54
CA PRO A 707 -8.99 -20.87 36.61
C PRO A 707 -9.80 -20.50 37.85
N LEU A 708 -10.52 -21.46 38.42
CA LEU A 708 -11.41 -21.32 39.58
C LEU A 708 -12.66 -20.43 39.37
N ALA A 709 -12.94 -19.93 38.15
CA ALA A 709 -14.08 -19.06 37.91
C ALA A 709 -15.43 -19.70 38.28
N SER A 710 -15.59 -21.00 38.03
CA SER A 710 -16.78 -21.76 38.42
C SER A 710 -17.01 -21.76 39.93
N ARG A 711 -15.93 -21.86 40.74
CA ARG A 711 -16.01 -21.81 42.21
C ARG A 711 -16.32 -20.41 42.71
N VAL A 712 -15.71 -19.38 42.11
CA VAL A 712 -16.01 -17.98 42.43
C VAL A 712 -17.47 -17.65 42.13
N TRP A 713 -17.97 -18.09 40.98
CA TRP A 713 -19.37 -17.99 40.61
C TRP A 713 -20.27 -18.71 41.62
N GLN A 714 -19.96 -19.96 41.97
CA GLN A 714 -20.75 -20.73 42.92
C GLN A 714 -20.80 -20.04 44.30
N ALA A 715 -19.68 -19.54 44.81
CA ALA A 715 -19.63 -18.79 46.07
C ALA A 715 -20.49 -17.52 46.00
N PHE A 716 -20.50 -16.83 44.86
CA PHE A 716 -21.33 -15.65 44.64
C PHE A 716 -22.82 -15.99 44.67
N VAL A 717 -23.23 -17.04 43.95
CA VAL A 717 -24.60 -17.57 43.95
C VAL A 717 -25.02 -18.01 45.34
N ASP A 718 -24.15 -18.72 46.04
CA ASP A 718 -24.40 -19.23 47.38
C ASP A 718 -24.70 -18.12 48.37
N HIS A 719 -24.02 -16.99 48.22
CA HIS A 719 -24.24 -15.80 49.03
C HIS A 719 -25.49 -15.00 48.60
N LYS A 720 -25.80 -14.93 47.30
CA LYS A 720 -26.90 -14.10 46.78
C LYS A 720 -28.25 -14.79 46.71
N ILE A 721 -28.28 -16.09 46.39
CA ILE A 721 -29.50 -16.89 46.21
C ILE A 721 -29.58 -18.00 47.25
N ASN A 722 -28.69 -18.99 47.22
CA ASN A 722 -28.90 -20.24 47.95
C ASN A 722 -28.94 -20.05 49.46
N GLY A 723 -28.18 -19.08 50.00
CA GLY A 723 -28.21 -18.73 51.42
C GLY A 723 -29.41 -17.90 51.86
N LYS A 724 -30.20 -17.35 50.92
CA LYS A 724 -31.33 -16.46 51.19
C LYS A 724 -32.70 -17.08 50.88
N LEU A 725 -32.75 -17.99 49.91
CA LEU A 725 -33.98 -18.65 49.47
C LEU A 725 -33.88 -20.14 49.78
N SER A 726 -34.58 -20.59 50.83
CA SER A 726 -34.52 -22.00 51.28
C SER A 726 -35.17 -22.99 50.30
N PHE A 727 -36.03 -22.50 49.41
CA PHE A 727 -36.77 -23.29 48.40
C PHE A 727 -36.14 -23.23 47.00
N VAL A 728 -34.95 -22.62 46.87
CA VAL A 728 -34.19 -22.58 45.62
C VAL A 728 -32.78 -23.08 45.85
N ARG A 729 -32.29 -23.90 44.93
CA ARG A 729 -30.87 -24.21 44.84
C ARG A 729 -30.39 -24.00 43.41
N LEU A 730 -29.34 -23.20 43.26
CA LEU A 730 -28.63 -22.96 42.01
C LEU A 730 -27.20 -23.48 42.11
N VAL A 731 -26.85 -24.43 41.25
CA VAL A 731 -25.52 -25.03 41.14
C VAL A 731 -25.02 -24.79 39.72
N GLN A 732 -23.89 -24.09 39.60
CA GLN A 732 -23.36 -23.58 38.34
C GLN A 732 -24.43 -22.78 37.57
N THR A 733 -24.88 -23.25 36.41
CA THR A 733 -25.95 -22.61 35.64
C THR A 733 -27.33 -23.22 35.86
N THR A 734 -27.43 -24.31 36.63
CA THR A 734 -28.65 -25.08 36.81
C THR A 734 -29.35 -24.68 38.09
N LEU A 735 -30.67 -24.58 38.06
CA LEU A 735 -31.44 -24.31 39.26
C LEU A 735 -32.63 -25.25 39.42
N VAL A 736 -33.03 -25.44 40.67
CA VAL A 736 -34.32 -26.03 41.04
C VAL A 736 -35.03 -25.05 41.97
N ALA A 737 -36.27 -24.68 41.66
CA ALA A 737 -36.96 -23.58 42.36
C ALA A 737 -38.50 -23.68 42.43
N SER A 738 -39.05 -22.87 43.33
CA SER A 738 -40.41 -22.31 43.34
C SER A 738 -40.34 -20.79 43.02
N LEU A 739 -41.27 -20.24 42.22
CA LEU A 739 -40.96 -19.25 41.15
C LEU A 739 -40.81 -17.77 41.55
N GLU A 740 -41.74 -17.21 42.33
CA GLU A 740 -41.92 -15.74 42.37
C GLU A 740 -40.74 -14.99 43.00
N ALA A 741 -40.25 -15.47 44.14
CA ALA A 741 -39.14 -14.86 44.86
C ALA A 741 -37.78 -15.04 44.16
N LEU A 742 -37.64 -16.04 43.27
CA LEU A 742 -36.44 -16.22 42.46
C LEU A 742 -36.31 -15.12 41.40
N VAL A 743 -37.40 -14.81 40.71
CA VAL A 743 -37.43 -13.77 39.68
C VAL A 743 -37.11 -12.41 40.29
N GLU A 744 -37.67 -12.10 41.47
CA GLU A 744 -37.36 -10.85 42.18
C GLU A 744 -35.88 -10.79 42.62
N ALA A 745 -35.35 -11.87 43.19
CA ALA A 745 -33.96 -11.94 43.64
C ALA A 745 -32.96 -11.81 42.49
N GLY A 746 -33.21 -12.45 41.34
CA GLY A 746 -32.38 -12.32 40.15
C GLY A 746 -32.53 -10.99 39.44
N GLY A 747 -33.73 -10.41 39.42
CA GLY A 747 -33.99 -9.10 38.82
C GLY A 747 -33.11 -8.00 39.41
N LYS A 748 -32.83 -8.04 40.72
CA LYS A 748 -31.91 -7.12 41.42
C LYS A 748 -30.46 -7.18 40.90
N HIS A 749 -30.10 -8.26 40.22
CA HIS A 749 -28.77 -8.50 39.65
C HIS A 749 -28.78 -8.53 38.11
N GLY A 750 -29.92 -8.22 37.46
CA GLY A 750 -30.07 -8.31 36.00
C GLY A 750 -30.08 -9.75 35.47
N TRP A 751 -30.32 -10.74 36.33
CA TRP A 751 -30.33 -12.15 35.96
C TRP A 751 -31.66 -12.56 35.32
N LEU A 752 -31.55 -13.35 34.26
CA LEU A 752 -32.68 -13.93 33.57
C LEU A 752 -32.65 -15.45 33.80
N PHE A 753 -33.79 -16.01 34.18
CA PHE A 753 -33.94 -17.45 34.39
C PHE A 753 -34.86 -18.05 33.32
N SER A 754 -34.54 -19.27 32.90
CA SER A 754 -35.38 -20.12 32.07
C SER A 754 -35.96 -21.22 32.95
N VAL A 755 -37.24 -21.12 33.29
CA VAL A 755 -37.94 -22.10 34.14
C VAL A 755 -39.16 -22.63 33.38
N PRO A 756 -39.40 -23.95 33.38
CA PRO A 756 -40.61 -24.55 32.82
C PRO A 756 -41.90 -23.93 33.35
N SER A 757 -42.96 -23.93 32.54
CA SER A 757 -44.28 -23.47 32.98
C SER A 757 -44.80 -24.30 34.18
N PRO A 758 -45.61 -23.74 35.08
CA PRO A 758 -46.09 -24.45 36.29
C PRO A 758 -46.73 -25.82 36.02
N GLY A 759 -47.36 -26.02 34.86
CA GLY A 759 -47.95 -27.32 34.48
C GLY A 759 -46.94 -28.44 34.19
N GLN A 760 -45.65 -28.12 34.07
CA GLN A 760 -44.56 -29.07 33.85
C GLN A 760 -43.79 -29.40 35.14
N TRP A 761 -44.24 -28.89 36.27
CA TRP A 761 -43.59 -29.08 37.57
C TRP A 761 -43.98 -30.45 38.12
N THR A 762 -43.06 -31.09 38.82
CA THR A 762 -43.25 -32.48 39.27
C THR A 762 -42.71 -32.68 40.68
N ALA A 763 -43.40 -33.53 41.45
CA ALA A 763 -42.91 -34.07 42.71
C ALA A 763 -42.01 -35.30 42.50
N ASP A 764 -42.03 -35.89 41.30
CA ASP A 764 -41.14 -37.00 40.92
C ASP A 764 -39.74 -36.48 40.56
N LEU A 765 -38.80 -36.63 41.50
CA LEU A 765 -37.41 -36.20 41.34
C LEU A 765 -36.68 -36.93 40.20
N GLY A 766 -37.07 -38.18 39.89
CA GLY A 766 -36.49 -38.94 38.79
C GLY A 766 -36.74 -38.31 37.44
N ARG A 767 -37.91 -37.68 37.25
CA ARG A 767 -38.30 -36.99 36.01
C ARG A 767 -37.59 -35.66 35.79
N LEU A 768 -36.99 -35.09 36.83
CA LEU A 768 -36.22 -33.84 36.73
C LEU A 768 -34.82 -34.04 36.17
N GLY A 769 -34.30 -35.28 36.18
CA GLY A 769 -32.95 -35.57 35.65
C GLY A 769 -31.85 -34.80 36.37
N LEU A 770 -31.92 -34.69 37.71
CA LEU A 770 -31.02 -33.86 38.54
C LEU A 770 -29.56 -34.38 38.61
N GLY A 771 -29.33 -35.63 38.24
CA GLY A 771 -27.98 -36.20 38.10
C GLY A 771 -27.21 -35.62 36.91
N SER A 772 -27.92 -35.05 35.94
CA SER A 772 -27.35 -34.14 34.96
C SER A 772 -27.60 -32.72 35.48
N LEU A 773 -26.55 -31.99 35.90
CA LEU A 773 -26.66 -30.53 35.88
C LEU A 773 -27.03 -30.13 34.44
N TRP A 774 -27.81 -29.07 34.22
CA TRP A 774 -28.02 -28.50 32.89
C TRP A 774 -26.66 -28.49 32.21
N GLU A 775 -26.55 -29.23 31.10
CA GLU A 775 -25.30 -29.64 30.45
C GLU A 775 -24.64 -28.42 29.77
N GLY A 776 -24.31 -27.43 30.58
CA GLY A 776 -23.78 -26.13 30.19
C GLY A 776 -22.27 -26.07 30.32
N LEU A 777 -21.69 -25.20 29.50
CA LEU A 777 -20.32 -24.67 29.49
C LEU A 777 -19.42 -25.19 30.62
N ARG A 778 -18.63 -26.23 30.32
CA ARG A 778 -17.44 -26.53 31.11
C ARG A 778 -16.38 -25.46 30.82
N PRO A 779 -15.70 -24.90 31.84
CA PRO A 779 -14.48 -24.13 31.65
C PRO A 779 -13.49 -24.92 30.79
N ALA A 780 -12.70 -24.24 29.97
CA ALA A 780 -11.47 -24.83 29.43
C ALA A 780 -10.47 -25.02 30.56
N LEU A 781 -10.56 -26.20 31.20
CA LEU A 781 -9.68 -26.73 32.25
C LEU A 781 -9.65 -25.90 33.53
#